data_AF-A0A373FKR4-F1
#
_entry.id   AF-A0A373FKR4-F1
#
_cell.length_a   1.000
_cell.length_b   1.000
_cell.length_c   1.000
_cell.angle_alpha   90.00
_cell.angle_beta   90.00
_cell.angle_gamma   90.00
#
_symmetry.space_group_name_H-M   'P 1'
#
loop_
_entity.id
_entity.type
_entity.pdbx_description
1 polymer ?
#
loop_
_entity_poly.entity_id
_entity_poly.type
_entity_poly.pdbx_seq_one_letter_code
_entity_poly.pdbx_strand_id
1 'polypeptide(L)'
;MSDASEVTPASGKNSEQHPLDALTGGAFSAETSGDRAARIRDWLTTQPTVEQLQEVHKELSGRDKSAARAVRERLDEIRRTENQEKISVEWAEKAQALLAASPFDAAAAAAWQRDAAKAGAALSREPLSQFKAQLTERVKAVEDLQHRTQVQREVALLLAQRIEVLSTKSWKDAKAVLEALGADVTRWQDQAKELTGDASWSSVDSRFPPQLEAASSQLALVWDAFQSALAQTEAAAADEAAPLPTVPVWADEIRVARGLPPEAAPVEAAKPAAARAAAGGRGKPSAEQVEAATAGLKQALQALKDETAAGNSKAGSVAVQAMRAAIKAHGRFVDDVLVNEVHEALLAAGEADGWQRQNADKLREELVAKAEALLNRPEGQALGGRKIQETLRSLREQWKQADQGAAANHALWKKFDEACNAAYKVVESWHDKIRQDSTQAKAQRMALIDEIKAWAAENAASQDWKNTLRALRQFGERWRESGHIGEKLFAELQPLFKQAMSVAEAPLQAAQKASLDRRHAMIEEATALGAAASLRIDAVKALQQRWQAEAQGVPLDRKHEQKLWDAFRKPLDEAFNRKSVERGSRAPAVELSEHDRRVLDASKAVEAANASGDAQKIRAALAELEAAIKAQPVAKSEEKPAQVQEDNTPAATETEAAAEAPVAPKPARPIVAVRGDDRPGMKKEAAAAPAGRFGDRKDGGRGRDGARGDRGDRGGRDGRDAGRGRDFNREERGPRLADPAFRAQREAVEHAQEALRKLAAQAHGEALTQLLGAWQARDAEQLPSAQQLGGKVTAPVRAAWTNAIAAAPKGDAAEALLRLEMAADVHTPADQLAARRALQLQMLTRRNDPSPQQTWGQDVATVLASGSNEAVARRLQTALKQLLRK
;
A
#
# COMPACT_ATOMS: atom_id res chain seq x y z
N MET A 1 28.10 70.69 16.04
CA MET A 1 27.93 71.76 15.06
C MET A 1 27.15 71.20 13.89
N SER A 2 25.97 71.78 13.69
CA SER A 2 25.32 72.10 12.42
C SER A 2 25.45 71.16 11.21
N ASP A 3 24.27 70.71 10.78
CA ASP A 3 23.67 70.94 9.45
C ASP A 3 23.68 69.87 8.34
N ALA A 4 22.51 69.89 7.68
CA ALA A 4 22.16 69.42 6.32
C ALA A 4 21.81 67.92 6.16
N SER A 5 20.64 67.51 5.64
CA SER A 5 19.56 68.23 4.94
C SER A 5 18.22 67.51 5.11
N GLU A 6 17.16 68.26 5.43
CA GLU A 6 15.76 67.85 5.28
C GLU A 6 15.37 67.80 3.81
N VAL A 7 14.74 66.69 3.40
CA VAL A 7 13.99 66.58 2.15
C VAL A 7 12.52 66.44 2.50
N THR A 8 11.73 67.43 2.11
CA THR A 8 10.29 67.56 2.28
C THR A 8 9.54 66.39 1.62
N PRO A 9 8.57 65.73 2.28
CA PRO A 9 7.63 64.87 1.58
C PRO A 9 6.50 65.72 0.99
N ALA A 10 6.20 65.47 -0.29
CA ALA A 10 5.14 66.12 -1.04
C ALA A 10 3.76 65.82 -0.45
N SER A 11 2.91 66.85 -0.45
CA SER A 11 1.52 66.80 0.00
C SER A 11 0.68 65.90 -0.92
N GLY A 12 0.19 64.79 -0.40
CA GLY A 12 -0.77 63.90 -1.06
C GLY A 12 -2.16 64.53 -1.07
N LYS A 13 -2.81 64.54 -2.25
CA LYS A 13 -4.19 65.01 -2.45
C LYS A 13 -5.13 64.23 -1.53
N ASN A 14 -5.97 64.95 -0.76
CA ASN A 14 -7.07 64.38 0.01
C ASN A 14 -7.94 63.48 -0.88
N SER A 15 -7.87 62.17 -0.71
CA SER A 15 -8.92 61.27 -1.19
C SER A 15 -10.17 61.58 -0.37
N GLU A 16 -11.26 61.99 -1.02
CA GLU A 16 -12.56 62.12 -0.36
C GLU A 16 -12.85 60.84 0.44
N GLN A 17 -13.10 61.01 1.75
CA GLN A 17 -13.41 59.89 2.64
C GLN A 17 -14.71 59.25 2.16
N HIS A 18 -14.68 57.94 1.90
CA HIS A 18 -15.87 57.21 1.50
C HIS A 18 -16.86 57.18 2.66
N PRO A 19 -18.19 57.30 2.44
CA PRO A 19 -19.16 57.32 3.54
C PRO A 19 -19.08 56.08 4.46
N LEU A 20 -18.69 54.92 3.91
CA LEU A 20 -18.49 53.67 4.67
C LEU A 20 -17.15 53.58 5.41
N ASP A 21 -16.25 54.55 5.27
CA ASP A 21 -14.98 54.57 6.00
C ASP A 21 -15.16 54.81 7.50
N ALA A 22 -16.19 55.55 7.89
CA ALA A 22 -16.54 55.74 9.30
C ALA A 22 -16.90 54.41 9.99
N LEU A 23 -17.50 53.47 9.25
CA LEU A 23 -17.87 52.15 9.75
C LEU A 23 -16.70 51.16 9.68
N THR A 24 -15.96 51.16 8.57
CA THR A 24 -14.93 50.15 8.27
C THR A 24 -13.52 50.51 8.72
N GLY A 25 -13.37 51.58 9.52
CA GLY A 25 -12.08 52.06 10.00
C GLY A 25 -11.18 52.61 8.87
N GLY A 26 -11.77 53.14 7.81
CA GLY A 26 -11.04 53.69 6.67
C GLY A 26 -10.65 52.67 5.59
N ALA A 27 -11.36 51.55 5.45
CA ALA A 27 -10.97 50.50 4.49
C ALA A 27 -11.04 50.96 3.01
N PHE A 28 -11.98 51.83 2.65
CA PHE A 28 -12.16 52.33 1.28
C PHE A 28 -11.16 53.45 0.93
N SER A 29 -10.76 54.25 1.93
CA SER A 29 -9.68 55.25 1.84
C SER A 29 -8.26 54.67 2.00
N ALA A 30 -8.11 53.36 2.26
CA ALA A 30 -6.79 52.74 2.36
C ALA A 30 -6.08 52.69 0.99
N GLU A 31 -4.80 53.10 0.99
CA GLU A 31 -3.96 53.22 -0.20
C GLU A 31 -3.52 51.87 -0.78
N THR A 32 -3.32 50.85 0.08
CA THR A 32 -2.94 49.50 -0.34
C THR A 32 -4.05 48.48 -0.11
N SER A 33 -4.07 47.41 -0.92
CA SER A 33 -5.01 46.29 -0.75
C SER A 33 -4.77 45.51 0.56
N GLY A 34 -3.53 45.44 1.02
CA GLY A 34 -3.15 44.82 2.29
C GLY A 34 -3.74 45.56 3.49
N ASP A 35 -3.62 46.89 3.52
CA ASP A 35 -4.17 47.73 4.61
C ASP A 35 -5.71 47.71 4.60
N ARG A 36 -6.31 47.71 3.41
CA ARG A 36 -7.76 47.53 3.24
C ARG A 36 -8.24 46.20 3.81
N ALA A 37 -7.56 45.10 3.51
CA ALA A 37 -7.91 43.77 4.02
C ALA A 37 -7.67 43.64 5.54
N ALA A 38 -6.70 44.35 6.12
CA ALA A 38 -6.51 44.42 7.57
C ALA A 38 -7.67 45.16 8.25
N ARG A 39 -8.01 46.37 7.78
CA ARG A 39 -9.12 47.18 8.33
C ARG A 39 -10.47 46.48 8.22
N ILE A 40 -10.73 45.78 7.11
CA ILE A 40 -11.94 44.96 6.98
C ILE A 40 -11.95 43.80 7.99
N ARG A 41 -10.82 43.12 8.21
CA ARG A 41 -10.76 42.06 9.23
C ARG A 41 -11.01 42.61 10.63
N ASP A 42 -10.44 43.75 10.97
CA ASP A 42 -10.66 44.42 12.26
C ASP A 42 -12.12 44.82 12.43
N TRP A 43 -12.74 45.41 11.39
CA TRP A 43 -14.16 45.72 11.39
C TRP A 43 -15.06 44.48 11.52
N LEU A 44 -14.74 43.37 10.86
CA LEU A 44 -15.50 42.13 11.00
C LEU A 44 -15.49 41.58 12.44
N THR A 45 -14.47 41.91 13.25
CA THR A 45 -14.46 41.52 14.68
C THR A 45 -15.51 42.24 15.53
N THR A 46 -16.00 43.41 15.09
CA THR A 46 -17.06 44.15 15.78
C THR A 46 -18.46 43.59 15.52
N GLN A 47 -18.57 42.47 14.80
CA GLN A 47 -19.81 41.78 14.46
C GLN A 47 -20.87 42.72 13.81
N PRO A 48 -20.54 43.34 12.66
CA PRO A 48 -21.47 44.21 11.95
C PRO A 48 -22.75 43.49 11.50
N THR A 49 -23.83 44.24 11.32
CA THR A 49 -25.13 43.69 10.93
C THR A 49 -25.10 43.14 9.50
N VAL A 50 -26.04 42.26 9.17
CA VAL A 50 -26.16 41.66 7.81
C VAL A 50 -26.33 42.74 6.74
N GLU A 51 -27.09 43.80 7.03
CA GLU A 51 -27.30 44.94 6.13
C GLU A 51 -25.99 45.69 5.87
N GLN A 52 -25.22 45.98 6.93
CA GLN A 52 -23.91 46.64 6.82
C GLN A 52 -22.90 45.79 6.04
N LEU A 53 -22.90 44.47 6.27
CA LEU A 53 -22.05 43.53 5.52
C LEU A 53 -22.42 43.48 4.04
N GLN A 54 -23.71 43.52 3.69
CA GLN A 54 -24.18 43.55 2.30
C GLN A 54 -23.81 44.85 1.59
N GLU A 55 -23.97 45.99 2.26
CA GLU A 55 -23.64 47.31 1.74
C GLU A 55 -22.12 47.45 1.50
N VAL A 56 -21.29 47.07 2.49
CA VAL A 56 -19.83 47.06 2.34
C VAL A 56 -19.38 46.06 1.28
N HIS A 57 -19.99 44.87 1.19
CA HIS A 57 -19.66 43.89 0.15
C HIS A 57 -19.95 44.42 -1.26
N LYS A 58 -21.11 45.06 -1.45
CA LYS A 58 -21.53 45.63 -2.74
C LYS A 58 -20.50 46.63 -3.25
N GLU A 59 -20.14 47.62 -2.44
CA GLU A 59 -19.17 48.66 -2.79
C GLU A 59 -17.74 48.11 -2.92
N LEU A 60 -17.33 47.18 -2.06
CA LEU A 60 -15.96 46.65 -2.03
C LEU A 60 -15.71 45.65 -3.17
N SER A 61 -16.74 44.94 -3.64
CA SER A 61 -16.62 43.89 -4.67
C SER A 61 -16.11 44.40 -6.02
N GLY A 62 -16.41 45.66 -6.37
CA GLY A 62 -15.91 46.32 -7.57
C GLY A 62 -14.50 46.90 -7.41
N ARG A 63 -14.07 47.18 -6.17
CA ARG A 63 -12.82 47.91 -5.87
C ARG A 63 -11.67 46.99 -5.44
N ASP A 64 -11.94 45.97 -4.65
CA ASP A 64 -10.96 44.97 -4.20
C ASP A 64 -11.60 43.61 -3.91
N LYS A 65 -11.37 42.67 -4.82
CA LYS A 65 -11.91 41.30 -4.72
C LYS A 65 -11.40 40.54 -3.50
N SER A 66 -10.19 40.84 -3.02
CA SER A 66 -9.56 40.13 -1.90
C SER A 66 -10.17 40.56 -0.57
N ALA A 67 -10.36 41.86 -0.35
CA ALA A 67 -11.03 42.38 0.84
C ALA A 67 -12.54 42.06 0.83
N ALA A 68 -13.20 42.13 -0.33
CA ALA A 68 -14.61 41.73 -0.49
C ALA A 68 -14.84 40.23 -0.23
N ARG A 69 -13.82 39.39 -0.41
CA ARG A 69 -13.91 37.96 -0.09
C ARG A 69 -14.12 37.72 1.40
N ALA A 70 -13.43 38.46 2.28
CA ALA A 70 -13.59 38.31 3.73
C ALA A 70 -15.01 38.67 4.20
N VAL A 71 -15.59 39.74 3.63
CA VAL A 71 -16.98 40.14 3.91
C VAL A 71 -17.98 39.10 3.38
N ARG A 72 -17.74 38.55 2.18
CA ARG A 72 -18.57 37.47 1.62
C ARG A 72 -18.51 36.21 2.49
N GLU A 73 -17.31 35.81 2.92
CA GLU A 73 -17.11 34.64 3.79
C GLU A 73 -17.88 34.82 5.12
N ARG A 74 -17.91 36.03 5.68
CA ARG A 74 -18.74 36.33 6.86
C ARG A 74 -20.24 36.23 6.59
N LEU A 75 -20.74 36.77 5.47
CA LEU A 75 -22.15 36.66 5.07
C LEU A 75 -22.56 35.19 4.85
N ASP A 76 -21.70 34.41 4.21
CA ASP A 76 -21.95 32.98 3.98
C ASP A 76 -21.91 32.19 5.30
N GLU A 77 -21.05 32.58 6.26
CA GLU A 77 -21.03 32.01 7.61
C GLU A 77 -22.35 32.27 8.35
N ILE A 78 -22.85 33.52 8.34
CA ILE A 78 -24.14 33.87 8.97
C ILE A 78 -25.30 33.08 8.35
N ARG A 79 -25.34 32.98 7.01
CA ARG A 79 -26.37 32.17 6.33
C ARG A 79 -26.29 30.69 6.68
N ARG A 80 -25.08 30.14 6.85
CA ARG A 80 -24.88 28.76 7.28
C ARG A 80 -25.36 28.55 8.71
N THR A 81 -25.08 29.47 9.63
CA THR A 81 -25.55 29.38 11.02
C THR A 81 -27.06 29.48 11.10
N GLU A 82 -27.69 30.42 10.39
CA GLU A 82 -29.16 30.54 10.34
C GLU A 82 -29.82 29.26 9.77
N ASN A 83 -29.25 28.68 8.71
CA ASN A 83 -29.75 27.42 8.18
C ASN A 83 -29.59 26.26 9.17
N GLN A 84 -28.45 26.19 9.89
CA GLN A 84 -28.26 25.19 10.96
C GLN A 84 -29.25 25.37 12.10
N GLU A 85 -29.60 26.60 12.46
CA GLU A 85 -30.61 26.90 13.48
C GLU A 85 -32.00 26.46 13.04
N LYS A 86 -32.40 26.75 11.80
CA LYS A 86 -33.68 26.27 11.23
C LYS A 86 -33.77 24.74 11.25
N ILE A 87 -32.71 24.08 10.77
CA ILE A 87 -32.59 22.62 10.82
C ILE A 87 -32.68 22.14 12.28
N SER A 88 -32.05 22.83 13.22
CA SER A 88 -32.11 22.43 14.63
C SER A 88 -33.51 22.52 15.24
N VAL A 89 -34.31 23.52 14.87
CA VAL A 89 -35.71 23.65 15.30
C VAL A 89 -36.55 22.51 14.73
N GLU A 90 -36.45 22.24 13.43
CA GLU A 90 -37.19 21.15 12.78
C GLU A 90 -36.86 19.78 13.40
N TRP A 91 -35.59 19.54 13.73
CA TRP A 91 -35.17 18.27 14.34
C TRP A 91 -35.52 18.18 15.83
N ALA A 92 -35.61 19.29 16.53
CA ALA A 92 -36.12 19.35 17.90
C ALA A 92 -37.62 18.99 17.94
N GLU A 93 -38.43 19.55 17.03
CA GLU A 93 -39.85 19.20 16.90
C GLU A 93 -40.04 17.71 16.59
N LYS A 94 -39.23 17.15 15.67
CA LYS A 94 -39.24 15.71 15.37
C LYS A 94 -38.87 14.86 16.60
N ALA A 95 -37.88 15.28 17.39
CA ALA A 95 -37.50 14.57 18.60
C ALA A 95 -38.64 14.58 19.64
N GLN A 96 -39.28 15.74 19.81
CA GLN A 96 -40.40 15.90 20.73
C GLN A 96 -41.60 15.04 20.30
N ALA A 97 -41.90 14.97 19.01
CA ALA A 97 -42.95 14.10 18.48
C ALA A 97 -42.66 12.62 18.75
N LEU A 98 -41.40 12.19 18.60
CA LEU A 98 -40.98 10.81 18.91
C LEU A 98 -41.09 10.49 20.40
N LEU A 99 -40.72 11.43 21.28
CA LEU A 99 -40.84 11.25 22.73
C LEU A 99 -42.29 11.24 23.23
N ALA A 100 -43.19 11.96 22.55
CA ALA A 100 -44.62 12.01 22.87
C ALA A 100 -45.40 10.80 22.29
N ALA A 101 -44.82 10.05 21.36
CA ALA A 101 -45.49 8.90 20.75
C ALA A 101 -45.70 7.76 21.76
N SER A 102 -46.90 7.21 21.78
CA SER A 102 -47.27 6.03 22.58
C SER A 102 -48.03 5.05 21.67
N PRO A 103 -47.49 3.85 21.36
CA PRO A 103 -46.21 3.32 21.84
C PRO A 103 -44.99 4.07 21.28
N PHE A 104 -43.89 4.03 22.03
CA PHE A 104 -42.62 4.67 21.64
C PHE A 104 -41.94 3.87 20.53
N ASP A 105 -41.63 4.52 19.41
CA ASP A 105 -40.90 3.89 18.31
C ASP A 105 -39.38 3.98 18.55
N ALA A 106 -38.83 2.95 19.19
CA ALA A 106 -37.40 2.86 19.47
C ALA A 106 -36.53 2.83 18.20
N ALA A 107 -37.05 2.28 17.08
CA ALA A 107 -36.30 2.22 15.83
C ALA A 107 -36.20 3.60 15.17
N ALA A 108 -37.29 4.35 15.12
CA ALA A 108 -37.29 5.73 14.64
C ALA A 108 -36.46 6.65 15.54
N ALA A 109 -36.52 6.48 16.86
CA ALA A 109 -35.69 7.21 17.82
C ALA A 109 -34.18 6.94 17.64
N ALA A 110 -33.78 5.68 17.40
CA ALA A 110 -32.40 5.34 17.11
C ALA A 110 -31.92 5.91 15.75
N ALA A 111 -32.82 6.00 14.76
CA ALA A 111 -32.52 6.60 13.46
C ALA A 111 -32.37 8.12 13.52
N TRP A 112 -33.16 8.79 14.37
CA TRP A 112 -33.20 10.25 14.51
C TRP A 112 -31.81 10.88 14.64
N GLN A 113 -30.91 10.32 15.45
CA GLN A 113 -29.56 10.88 15.62
C GLN A 113 -28.75 10.86 14.31
N ARG A 114 -28.86 9.78 13.54
CA ARG A 114 -28.13 9.65 12.27
C ARG A 114 -28.71 10.58 11.21
N ASP A 115 -30.02 10.67 11.16
CA ASP A 115 -30.71 11.48 10.15
C ASP A 115 -30.57 12.98 10.44
N ALA A 116 -30.60 13.38 11.71
CA ALA A 116 -30.29 14.74 12.14
C ALA A 116 -28.84 15.14 11.79
N ALA A 117 -27.87 14.25 12.03
CA ALA A 117 -26.48 14.49 11.65
C ALA A 117 -26.33 14.62 10.12
N LYS A 118 -27.01 13.76 9.35
CA LYS A 118 -27.00 13.81 7.88
C LYS A 118 -27.63 15.09 7.32
N ALA A 119 -28.64 15.63 8.00
CA ALA A 119 -29.26 16.90 7.66
C ALA A 119 -28.40 18.12 8.05
N GLY A 120 -27.28 17.95 8.75
CA GLY A 120 -26.41 19.04 9.19
C GLY A 120 -26.85 19.71 10.50
N ALA A 121 -27.70 19.05 11.30
CA ALA A 121 -28.12 19.54 12.60
C ALA A 121 -26.96 19.52 13.62
N ALA A 122 -26.81 20.58 14.39
CA ALA A 122 -25.78 20.70 15.42
C ALA A 122 -26.18 19.95 16.71
N LEU A 123 -26.07 18.62 16.72
CA LEU A 123 -26.48 17.73 17.82
C LEU A 123 -25.81 17.98 19.18
N SER A 124 -24.71 18.74 19.21
CA SER A 124 -24.01 19.12 20.45
C SER A 124 -24.51 20.44 21.06
N ARG A 125 -25.38 21.16 20.35
CA ARG A 125 -25.98 22.41 20.84
C ARG A 125 -27.37 22.15 21.40
N GLU A 126 -27.77 23.00 22.34
CA GLU A 126 -29.14 22.96 22.85
C GLU A 126 -30.13 23.49 21.83
N PRO A 127 -31.36 22.93 21.76
CA PRO A 127 -31.93 21.89 22.64
C PRO A 127 -31.68 20.44 22.18
N LEU A 128 -31.03 20.24 21.03
CA LEU A 128 -30.85 18.91 20.42
C LEU A 128 -30.03 17.95 21.29
N SER A 129 -29.09 18.48 22.07
CA SER A 129 -28.24 17.68 22.94
C SER A 129 -29.04 16.98 24.05
N GLN A 130 -30.02 17.68 24.65
CA GLN A 130 -30.95 17.12 25.62
C GLN A 130 -31.87 16.07 25.00
N PHE A 131 -32.47 16.38 23.85
CA PHE A 131 -33.33 15.43 23.14
C PHE A 131 -32.60 14.15 22.75
N LYS A 132 -31.34 14.26 22.32
CA LYS A 132 -30.48 13.11 22.06
C LYS A 132 -30.30 12.24 23.30
N ALA A 133 -30.03 12.84 24.46
CA ALA A 133 -29.87 12.10 25.71
C ALA A 133 -31.15 11.36 26.10
N GLN A 134 -32.29 12.05 26.05
CA GLN A 134 -33.61 11.49 26.39
C GLN A 134 -34.02 10.34 25.44
N LEU A 135 -33.87 10.53 24.13
CA LEU A 135 -34.16 9.48 23.15
C LEU A 135 -33.25 8.27 23.36
N THR A 136 -31.95 8.48 23.63
CA THR A 136 -31.00 7.39 23.88
C THR A 136 -31.37 6.61 25.14
N GLU A 137 -31.78 7.28 26.21
CA GLU A 137 -32.20 6.64 27.45
C GLU A 137 -33.47 5.80 27.25
N ARG A 138 -34.47 6.34 26.54
CA ARG A 138 -35.71 5.61 26.21
C ARG A 138 -35.47 4.41 25.31
N VAL A 139 -34.62 4.55 24.29
CA VAL A 139 -34.23 3.43 23.42
C VAL A 139 -33.56 2.32 24.24
N LYS A 140 -32.60 2.68 25.10
CA LYS A 140 -31.94 1.69 25.97
C LYS A 140 -32.90 0.98 26.90
N ALA A 141 -33.86 1.68 27.51
CA ALA A 141 -34.85 1.05 28.38
C ALA A 141 -35.68 -0.02 27.63
N VAL A 142 -36.08 0.26 26.38
CA VAL A 142 -36.80 -0.70 25.54
C VAL A 142 -35.90 -1.85 25.09
N GLU A 143 -34.66 -1.57 24.69
CA GLU A 143 -33.68 -2.61 24.31
C GLU A 143 -33.34 -3.54 25.47
N ASP A 144 -33.11 -3.00 26.67
CA ASP A 144 -32.84 -3.79 27.89
C ASP A 144 -34.04 -4.67 28.26
N LEU A 145 -35.26 -4.18 28.03
CA LEU A 145 -36.48 -4.94 28.24
C LEU A 145 -36.62 -6.07 27.19
N GLN A 146 -36.32 -5.80 25.92
CA GLN A 146 -36.26 -6.82 24.86
C GLN A 146 -35.23 -7.91 25.19
N HIS A 147 -34.02 -7.52 25.64
CA HIS A 147 -32.98 -8.44 26.05
C HIS A 147 -33.40 -9.30 27.25
N ARG A 148 -33.98 -8.69 28.29
CA ARG A 148 -34.50 -9.44 29.44
C ARG A 148 -35.59 -10.44 29.02
N THR A 149 -36.47 -10.05 28.09
CA THR A 149 -37.51 -10.94 27.54
C THR A 149 -36.92 -12.14 26.81
N GLN A 150 -35.88 -11.92 26.00
CA GLN A 150 -35.17 -13.00 25.33
C GLN A 150 -34.47 -13.94 26.31
N VAL A 151 -33.82 -13.39 27.34
CA VAL A 151 -33.21 -14.19 28.41
C VAL A 151 -34.26 -15.05 29.10
N GLN A 152 -35.42 -14.48 29.46
CA GLN A 152 -36.49 -15.24 30.11
C GLN A 152 -37.04 -16.35 29.21
N ARG A 153 -37.15 -16.12 27.89
CA ARG A 153 -37.51 -17.18 26.94
C ARG A 153 -36.52 -18.35 26.99
N GLU A 154 -35.22 -18.10 26.98
CA GLU A 154 -34.20 -19.15 27.06
C GLU A 154 -34.24 -19.89 28.42
N VAL A 155 -34.45 -19.16 29.52
CA VAL A 155 -34.61 -19.76 30.84
C VAL A 155 -35.82 -20.71 30.88
N ALA A 156 -36.94 -20.32 30.26
CA ALA A 156 -38.12 -21.18 30.16
C ALA A 156 -37.82 -22.49 29.41
N LEU A 157 -37.09 -22.40 28.29
CA LEU A 157 -36.68 -23.57 27.52
C LEU A 157 -35.75 -24.49 28.31
N LEU A 158 -34.78 -23.92 29.05
CA LEU A 158 -33.88 -24.71 29.91
C LEU A 158 -34.62 -25.38 31.07
N LEU A 159 -35.63 -24.71 31.65
CA LEU A 159 -36.49 -25.32 32.67
C LEU A 159 -37.31 -26.47 32.09
N ALA A 160 -37.90 -26.30 30.90
CA ALA A 160 -38.61 -27.37 30.20
C ALA A 160 -37.70 -28.57 29.88
N GLN A 161 -36.48 -28.32 29.37
CA GLN A 161 -35.49 -29.38 29.13
C GLN A 161 -35.05 -30.08 30.43
N ARG A 162 -34.89 -29.34 31.53
CA ARG A 162 -34.59 -29.93 32.84
C ARG A 162 -35.70 -30.87 33.30
N ILE A 163 -36.97 -30.49 33.07
CA ILE A 163 -38.14 -31.34 33.36
C ILE A 163 -38.11 -32.60 32.48
N GLU A 164 -37.87 -32.46 31.17
CA GLU A 164 -37.76 -33.59 30.25
C GLU A 164 -36.64 -34.57 30.65
N VAL A 165 -35.46 -34.07 31.04
CA VAL A 165 -34.36 -34.92 31.50
C VAL A 165 -34.73 -35.71 32.76
N LEU A 166 -35.54 -35.13 33.68
CA LEU A 166 -36.00 -35.87 34.86
C LEU A 166 -36.90 -37.05 34.50
N SER A 167 -37.60 -37.03 33.37
CA SER A 167 -38.40 -38.17 32.88
C SER A 167 -37.54 -39.39 32.48
N THR A 168 -36.23 -39.21 32.30
CA THR A 168 -35.28 -40.29 32.01
C THR A 168 -34.59 -40.87 33.25
N LYS A 169 -34.78 -40.22 34.41
CA LYS A 169 -34.22 -40.64 35.70
C LYS A 169 -35.27 -41.41 36.49
N SER A 170 -34.85 -41.96 37.64
CA SER A 170 -35.79 -42.62 38.54
C SER A 170 -36.85 -41.65 39.04
N TRP A 171 -38.08 -42.15 39.27
CA TRP A 171 -39.16 -41.29 39.74
C TRP A 171 -38.89 -40.75 41.15
N LYS A 172 -38.06 -41.44 41.94
CA LYS A 172 -37.62 -41.00 43.27
C LYS A 172 -36.67 -39.79 43.18
N ASP A 173 -35.75 -39.79 42.22
CA ASP A 173 -34.88 -38.64 41.99
C ASP A 173 -35.68 -37.44 41.48
N ALA A 174 -36.66 -37.69 40.60
CA ALA A 174 -37.58 -36.66 40.12
C ALA A 174 -38.39 -36.05 41.27
N LYS A 175 -38.91 -36.89 42.18
CA LYS A 175 -39.62 -36.45 43.40
C LYS A 175 -38.73 -35.63 44.33
N ALA A 176 -37.47 -36.03 44.53
CA ALA A 176 -36.55 -35.32 45.42
C ALA A 176 -36.26 -33.87 44.98
N VAL A 177 -36.40 -33.56 43.69
CA VAL A 177 -36.11 -32.24 43.12
C VAL A 177 -37.39 -31.41 42.87
N LEU A 178 -38.58 -31.98 43.09
CA LEU A 178 -39.86 -31.36 42.75
C LEU A 178 -40.07 -29.99 43.40
N GLU A 179 -39.84 -29.85 44.70
CA GLU A 179 -40.07 -28.57 45.41
C GLU A 179 -39.14 -27.46 44.91
N ALA A 180 -37.85 -27.76 44.74
CA ALA A 180 -36.88 -26.80 44.23
C ALA A 180 -37.21 -26.37 42.79
N LEU A 181 -37.61 -27.32 41.95
CA LEU A 181 -38.00 -27.05 40.57
C LEU A 181 -39.32 -26.24 40.49
N GLY A 182 -40.26 -26.49 41.40
CA GLY A 182 -41.48 -25.69 41.52
C GLY A 182 -41.19 -24.25 41.90
N ALA A 183 -40.29 -24.03 42.86
CA ALA A 183 -39.85 -22.68 43.22
C ALA A 183 -39.18 -21.96 42.03
N ASP A 184 -38.38 -22.66 41.23
CA ASP A 184 -37.74 -22.11 40.02
C ASP A 184 -38.79 -21.70 38.97
N VAL A 185 -39.79 -22.55 38.70
CA VAL A 185 -40.87 -22.26 37.74
C VAL A 185 -41.72 -21.08 38.21
N THR A 186 -42.09 -21.02 39.49
CA THR A 186 -42.85 -19.88 40.04
C THR A 186 -42.04 -18.59 39.94
N ARG A 187 -40.75 -18.60 40.30
CA ARG A 187 -39.88 -17.43 40.16
C ARG A 187 -39.80 -16.95 38.71
N TRP A 188 -39.68 -17.87 37.76
CA TRP A 188 -39.68 -17.54 36.35
C TRP A 188 -41.02 -16.90 35.91
N GLN A 189 -42.16 -17.45 36.34
CA GLN A 189 -43.48 -16.89 36.04
C GLN A 189 -43.66 -15.48 36.60
N ASP A 190 -43.17 -15.21 37.81
CA ASP A 190 -43.22 -13.88 38.42
C ASP A 190 -42.35 -12.87 37.66
N GLN A 191 -41.15 -13.28 37.23
CA GLN A 191 -40.27 -12.44 36.39
C GLN A 191 -40.89 -12.16 35.02
N ALA A 192 -41.54 -13.15 34.41
CA ALA A 192 -42.26 -12.95 33.14
C ALA A 192 -43.41 -11.94 33.31
N LYS A 193 -44.17 -12.01 34.42
CA LYS A 193 -45.22 -11.03 34.73
C LYS A 193 -44.66 -9.64 34.96
N GLU A 194 -43.53 -9.52 35.68
CA GLU A 194 -42.85 -8.25 35.92
C GLU A 194 -42.46 -7.57 34.60
N LEU A 195 -41.91 -8.32 33.65
CA LEU A 195 -41.59 -7.79 32.31
C LEU A 195 -42.82 -7.28 31.58
N THR A 196 -43.92 -8.04 31.58
CA THR A 196 -45.17 -7.62 30.93
C THR A 196 -45.86 -6.45 31.62
N GLY A 197 -45.54 -6.20 32.89
CA GLY A 197 -46.08 -5.08 33.69
C GLY A 197 -45.31 -3.76 33.53
N ASP A 198 -44.16 -3.77 32.87
CA ASP A 198 -43.37 -2.55 32.63
C ASP A 198 -44.13 -1.57 31.71
N ALA A 199 -44.10 -0.27 32.03
CA ALA A 199 -44.78 0.76 31.26
C ALA A 199 -44.32 0.84 29.80
N SER A 200 -43.08 0.41 29.52
CA SER A 200 -42.47 0.39 28.19
C SER A 200 -42.80 -0.87 27.39
N TRP A 201 -43.54 -1.84 27.97
CA TRP A 201 -43.86 -3.12 27.33
C TRP A 201 -44.59 -2.95 25.99
N SER A 202 -45.47 -1.95 25.89
CA SER A 202 -46.19 -1.62 24.64
C SER A 202 -45.27 -1.14 23.50
N SER A 203 -44.05 -0.72 23.83
CA SER A 203 -43.05 -0.16 22.91
C SER A 203 -41.99 -1.19 22.48
N VAL A 204 -42.09 -2.42 22.99
CA VAL A 204 -41.25 -3.55 22.62
C VAL A 204 -41.60 -4.02 21.20
N ASP A 205 -40.63 -4.52 20.44
CA ASP A 205 -40.88 -5.09 19.12
C ASP A 205 -41.96 -6.20 19.22
N SER A 206 -42.92 -6.15 18.31
CA SER A 206 -44.13 -7.00 18.30
C SER A 206 -43.85 -8.50 18.27
N ARG A 207 -42.61 -8.91 17.96
CA ARG A 207 -42.19 -10.32 17.98
C ARG A 207 -41.98 -10.87 19.39
N PHE A 208 -41.59 -10.05 20.37
CA PHE A 208 -41.23 -10.54 21.70
C PHE A 208 -42.44 -10.92 22.58
N PRO A 209 -43.54 -10.14 22.62
CA PRO A 209 -44.71 -10.52 23.41
C PRO A 209 -45.28 -11.92 23.10
N PRO A 210 -45.57 -12.29 21.83
CA PRO A 210 -46.08 -13.63 21.54
C PRO A 210 -45.04 -14.73 21.82
N GLN A 211 -43.74 -14.43 21.75
CA GLN A 211 -42.69 -15.39 22.09
C GLN A 211 -42.62 -15.67 23.59
N LEU A 212 -42.75 -14.63 24.44
CA LEU A 212 -42.78 -14.82 25.89
C LEU A 212 -44.05 -15.56 26.32
N GLU A 213 -45.19 -15.25 25.69
CA GLU A 213 -46.46 -15.94 25.92
C GLU A 213 -46.41 -17.42 25.51
N ALA A 214 -45.83 -17.72 24.34
CA ALA A 214 -45.59 -19.10 23.89
C ALA A 214 -44.65 -19.86 24.84
N ALA A 215 -43.58 -19.23 25.33
CA ALA A 215 -42.67 -19.84 26.29
C ALA A 215 -43.36 -20.11 27.64
N SER A 216 -44.18 -19.17 28.10
CA SER A 216 -44.96 -19.30 29.34
C SER A 216 -45.97 -20.43 29.27
N SER A 217 -46.76 -20.47 28.20
CA SER A 217 -47.75 -21.54 27.97
C SER A 217 -47.09 -22.91 27.82
N GLN A 218 -45.98 -23.01 27.10
CA GLN A 218 -45.24 -24.26 26.96
C GLN A 218 -44.67 -24.74 28.30
N LEU A 219 -44.02 -23.86 29.07
CA LEU A 219 -43.47 -24.23 30.38
C LEU A 219 -44.58 -24.65 31.34
N ALA A 220 -45.70 -23.94 31.38
CA ALA A 220 -46.85 -24.31 32.20
C ALA A 220 -47.39 -25.70 31.82
N LEU A 221 -47.57 -25.98 30.52
CA LEU A 221 -48.05 -27.27 30.05
C LEU A 221 -47.10 -28.42 30.41
N VAL A 222 -45.79 -28.23 30.21
CA VAL A 222 -44.77 -29.24 30.55
C VAL A 222 -44.70 -29.47 32.06
N TRP A 223 -44.82 -28.40 32.85
CA TRP A 223 -44.81 -28.47 34.30
C TRP A 223 -46.05 -29.20 34.85
N ASP A 224 -47.25 -28.86 34.39
CA ASP A 224 -48.50 -29.50 34.81
C ASP A 224 -48.53 -30.99 34.41
N ALA A 225 -48.03 -31.33 33.21
CA ALA A 225 -47.91 -32.70 32.75
C ALA A 225 -46.92 -33.50 33.62
N PHE A 226 -45.78 -32.91 33.99
CA PHE A 226 -44.78 -33.53 34.86
C PHE A 226 -45.33 -33.78 36.27
N GLN A 227 -46.00 -32.79 36.87
CA GLN A 227 -46.63 -32.94 38.18
C GLN A 227 -47.69 -34.03 38.17
N SER A 228 -48.54 -34.06 37.14
CA SER A 228 -49.59 -35.06 36.99
C SER A 228 -49.03 -36.47 36.83
N ALA A 229 -48.00 -36.64 35.98
CA ALA A 229 -47.34 -37.93 35.76
C ALA A 229 -46.63 -38.43 37.02
N LEU A 230 -45.98 -37.54 37.78
CA LEU A 230 -45.31 -37.89 39.02
C LEU A 230 -46.33 -38.29 40.11
N ALA A 231 -47.42 -37.54 40.27
CA ALA A 231 -48.50 -37.88 41.21
C ALA A 231 -49.14 -39.24 40.88
N GLN A 232 -49.36 -39.55 39.59
CA GLN A 232 -49.83 -40.86 39.16
C GLN A 232 -48.81 -41.96 39.48
N THR A 233 -47.52 -41.69 39.32
CA THR A 233 -46.44 -42.64 39.65
C THR A 233 -46.41 -42.94 41.15
N GLU A 234 -46.58 -41.93 42.00
CA GLU A 234 -46.65 -42.10 43.45
C GLU A 234 -47.86 -42.94 43.87
N ALA A 235 -49.03 -42.71 43.26
CA ALA A 235 -50.22 -43.53 43.49
C ALA A 235 -50.00 -44.98 43.04
N ALA A 236 -49.38 -45.19 41.87
CA ALA A 236 -49.04 -46.51 41.35
C ALA A 236 -47.97 -47.26 42.18
N ALA A 237 -47.09 -46.54 42.87
CA ALA A 237 -46.12 -47.10 43.80
C ALA A 237 -46.75 -47.54 45.12
N ALA A 238 -47.84 -46.90 45.55
CA ALA A 238 -48.53 -47.20 46.80
C ALA A 238 -49.62 -48.28 46.65
N ASP A 239 -50.25 -48.37 45.47
CA ASP A 239 -51.33 -49.33 45.18
C ASP A 239 -51.01 -50.14 43.91
N GLU A 240 -50.96 -51.46 44.02
CA GLU A 240 -50.73 -52.36 42.89
C GLU A 240 -51.86 -52.35 41.85
N ALA A 241 -53.09 -51.98 42.25
CA ALA A 241 -54.24 -51.91 41.35
C ALA A 241 -54.30 -50.60 40.54
N ALA A 242 -53.51 -49.59 40.91
CA ALA A 242 -53.53 -48.29 40.24
C ALA A 242 -52.84 -48.33 38.85
N PRO A 243 -53.32 -47.50 37.89
CA PRO A 243 -52.81 -47.49 36.51
C PRO A 243 -51.36 -47.01 36.43
N LEU A 244 -50.57 -47.67 35.57
CA LEU A 244 -49.17 -47.32 35.35
C LEU A 244 -49.03 -45.87 34.81
N PRO A 245 -47.97 -45.14 35.19
CA PRO A 245 -47.73 -43.78 34.72
C PRO A 245 -47.41 -43.73 33.23
N THR A 246 -47.62 -42.57 32.61
CA THR A 246 -47.38 -42.35 31.17
C THR A 246 -45.91 -42.28 30.78
N VAL A 247 -45.01 -42.04 31.75
CA VAL A 247 -43.56 -41.97 31.53
C VAL A 247 -42.98 -43.38 31.54
N PRO A 248 -42.39 -43.86 30.43
CA PRO A 248 -41.97 -45.28 30.28
C PRO A 248 -40.98 -45.74 31.35
N VAL A 249 -39.96 -44.93 31.66
CA VAL A 249 -38.92 -45.27 32.64
C VAL A 249 -39.55 -45.50 34.02
N TRP A 250 -40.49 -44.63 34.41
CA TRP A 250 -41.18 -44.75 35.68
C TRP A 250 -42.16 -45.92 35.69
N ALA A 251 -42.85 -46.18 34.58
CA ALA A 251 -43.72 -47.35 34.43
C ALA A 251 -42.93 -48.67 34.55
N ASP A 252 -41.71 -48.72 34.00
CA ASP A 252 -40.79 -49.85 34.14
C ASP A 252 -40.36 -50.07 35.58
N GLU A 253 -39.98 -49.01 36.30
CA GLU A 253 -39.63 -49.08 37.72
C GLU A 253 -40.79 -49.61 38.58
N ILE A 254 -42.02 -49.18 38.31
CA ILE A 254 -43.21 -49.68 39.02
C ILE A 254 -43.52 -51.13 38.66
N ARG A 255 -43.40 -51.53 37.38
CA ARG A 255 -43.58 -52.96 36.99
C ARG A 255 -42.59 -53.86 37.69
N VAL A 256 -41.31 -53.48 37.73
CA VAL A 256 -40.27 -54.24 38.45
C VAL A 256 -40.60 -54.32 39.95
N ALA A 257 -41.07 -53.22 40.56
CA ALA A 257 -41.47 -53.22 41.97
C ALA A 257 -42.67 -54.14 42.27
N ARG A 258 -43.60 -54.30 41.32
CA ARG A 258 -44.73 -55.24 41.37
C ARG A 258 -44.37 -56.69 41.01
N GLY A 259 -43.09 -56.99 40.80
CA GLY A 259 -42.61 -58.32 40.39
C GLY A 259 -42.94 -58.72 38.94
N LEU A 260 -43.35 -57.75 38.11
CA LEU A 260 -43.60 -57.93 36.67
C LEU A 260 -42.30 -57.66 35.89
N PRO A 261 -42.04 -58.38 34.78
CA PRO A 261 -40.90 -58.07 33.93
C PRO A 261 -41.02 -56.65 33.36
N PRO A 262 -39.90 -55.91 33.20
CA PRO A 262 -39.90 -54.63 32.50
C PRO A 262 -40.41 -54.87 31.06
N GLU A 263 -41.19 -53.92 30.55
CA GLU A 263 -41.70 -54.02 29.19
C GLU A 263 -40.51 -53.97 28.23
N ALA A 264 -40.20 -55.12 27.62
CA ALA A 264 -39.29 -55.13 26.49
C ALA A 264 -39.85 -54.13 25.46
N ALA A 265 -38.99 -53.22 25.00
CA ALA A 265 -39.30 -52.16 24.05
C ALA A 265 -40.38 -52.60 23.05
N PRO A 266 -41.37 -51.75 22.75
CA PRO A 266 -42.55 -52.15 22.00
C PRO A 266 -42.14 -52.88 20.72
N VAL A 267 -42.38 -54.20 20.70
CA VAL A 267 -42.48 -54.95 19.47
C VAL A 267 -43.71 -54.37 18.78
N GLU A 268 -43.47 -53.67 17.67
CA GLU A 268 -44.52 -53.14 16.79
C GLU A 268 -45.66 -54.16 16.67
N ALA A 269 -46.82 -53.79 17.23
CA ALA A 269 -48.03 -54.57 17.11
C ALA A 269 -48.42 -54.64 15.63
N ALA A 270 -48.19 -55.81 15.04
CA ALA A 270 -48.58 -56.16 13.69
C ALA A 270 -50.09 -56.06 13.49
N LYS A 271 -50.49 -55.30 12.46
CA LYS A 271 -51.74 -55.45 11.69
C LYS A 271 -51.44 -55.11 10.22
N PRO A 272 -52.19 -55.69 9.27
CA PRO A 272 -51.75 -56.83 8.46
C PRO A 272 -51.05 -56.41 7.17
N ALA A 273 -50.06 -57.22 6.77
CA ALA A 273 -49.41 -57.14 5.47
C ALA A 273 -50.40 -57.53 4.36
N ALA A 274 -51.07 -56.52 3.78
CA ALA A 274 -51.60 -56.65 2.42
C ALA A 274 -50.41 -56.63 1.45
N ALA A 275 -50.34 -57.67 0.62
CA ALA A 275 -49.28 -57.96 -0.33
C ALA A 275 -48.81 -56.73 -1.13
N ARG A 276 -47.58 -56.29 -0.87
CA ARG A 276 -46.85 -55.39 -1.76
C ARG A 276 -46.02 -56.25 -2.70
N ALA A 277 -46.51 -56.37 -3.93
CA ALA A 277 -45.81 -57.01 -5.02
C ALA A 277 -44.37 -56.48 -5.15
N ALA A 278 -43.45 -57.40 -5.41
CA ALA A 278 -42.05 -57.11 -5.71
C ALA A 278 -41.94 -56.07 -6.83
N ALA A 279 -41.40 -54.89 -6.51
CA ALA A 279 -40.98 -53.93 -7.52
C ALA A 279 -39.58 -54.33 -7.99
N GLY A 280 -39.53 -54.99 -9.14
CA GLY A 280 -38.31 -55.38 -9.83
C GLY A 280 -37.38 -54.19 -10.12
N GLY A 281 -36.10 -54.49 -10.27
CA GLY A 281 -35.06 -53.54 -10.65
C GLY A 281 -35.44 -52.76 -11.91
N ARG A 282 -35.25 -51.44 -11.87
CA ARG A 282 -35.50 -50.58 -13.02
C ARG A 282 -34.28 -50.58 -13.94
N GLY A 283 -34.37 -51.39 -15.01
CA GLY A 283 -33.69 -51.07 -16.26
C GLY A 283 -34.23 -49.77 -16.85
N LYS A 284 -33.52 -49.22 -17.86
CA LYS A 284 -33.99 -48.09 -18.67
C LYS A 284 -35.45 -48.33 -19.12
N PRO A 285 -36.36 -47.34 -18.99
CA PRO A 285 -37.73 -47.49 -19.46
C PRO A 285 -37.76 -47.75 -20.96
N SER A 286 -38.64 -48.65 -21.40
CA SER A 286 -38.88 -48.86 -22.83
C SER A 286 -39.58 -47.64 -23.44
N ALA A 287 -39.41 -47.40 -24.74
CA ALA A 287 -40.05 -46.27 -25.43
C ALA A 287 -41.57 -46.27 -25.25
N GLU A 288 -42.19 -47.46 -25.25
CA GLU A 288 -43.63 -47.64 -24.99
C GLU A 288 -44.06 -47.21 -23.57
N GLN A 289 -43.20 -47.38 -22.56
CA GLN A 289 -43.49 -46.95 -21.19
C GLN A 289 -43.42 -45.43 -21.04
N VAL A 290 -42.51 -44.79 -21.78
CA VAL A 290 -42.40 -43.31 -21.82
C VAL A 290 -43.59 -42.73 -22.58
N GLU A 291 -43.99 -43.31 -23.70
CA GLU A 291 -45.18 -42.87 -24.45
C GLU A 291 -46.48 -43.05 -23.64
N ALA A 292 -46.67 -44.20 -23.00
CA ALA A 292 -47.84 -44.42 -22.14
C ALA A 292 -47.88 -43.48 -20.92
N ALA A 293 -46.71 -43.20 -20.30
CA ALA A 293 -46.60 -42.25 -19.21
C ALA A 293 -46.90 -40.81 -19.66
N THR A 294 -46.42 -40.43 -20.84
CA THR A 294 -46.65 -39.10 -21.43
C THR A 294 -48.12 -38.91 -21.82
N ALA A 295 -48.75 -39.93 -22.43
CA ALA A 295 -50.17 -39.92 -22.79
C ALA A 295 -51.08 -39.83 -21.56
N GLY A 296 -50.81 -40.63 -20.52
CA GLY A 296 -51.57 -40.61 -19.27
C GLY A 296 -51.49 -39.25 -18.55
N LEU A 297 -50.31 -38.62 -18.55
CA LEU A 297 -50.13 -37.30 -17.95
C LEU A 297 -50.80 -36.19 -18.77
N LYS A 298 -50.75 -36.25 -20.11
CA LYS A 298 -51.44 -35.30 -21.00
C LYS A 298 -52.96 -35.42 -20.90
N GLN A 299 -53.50 -36.62 -20.73
CA GLN A 299 -54.94 -36.83 -20.56
C GLN A 299 -55.45 -36.23 -19.24
N ALA A 300 -54.73 -36.45 -18.14
CA ALA A 300 -55.05 -35.85 -16.85
C ALA A 300 -54.87 -34.32 -16.86
N LEU A 301 -53.87 -33.82 -17.58
CA LEU A 301 -53.63 -32.39 -17.79
C LEU A 301 -54.79 -31.72 -18.56
N GLN A 302 -55.29 -32.37 -19.61
CA GLN A 302 -56.41 -31.86 -20.38
C GLN A 302 -57.68 -31.79 -19.52
N ALA A 303 -57.97 -32.85 -18.74
CA ALA A 303 -59.10 -32.87 -17.82
C ALA A 303 -59.02 -31.75 -16.77
N LEU A 304 -57.82 -31.44 -16.26
CA LEU A 304 -57.58 -30.34 -15.34
C LEU A 304 -57.81 -28.98 -16.01
N LYS A 305 -57.31 -28.77 -17.23
CA LYS A 305 -57.51 -27.53 -18.00
C LYS A 305 -59.00 -27.30 -18.31
N ASP A 306 -59.72 -28.36 -18.67
CA ASP A 306 -61.15 -28.29 -18.97
C ASP A 306 -61.98 -27.95 -17.72
N GLU A 307 -61.66 -28.55 -16.55
CA GLU A 307 -62.34 -28.24 -15.27
C GLU A 307 -62.02 -26.81 -14.79
N THR A 308 -60.80 -26.33 -15.05
CA THR A 308 -60.37 -24.97 -14.74
C THR A 308 -61.05 -23.94 -15.64
N ALA A 309 -61.19 -24.22 -16.94
CA ALA A 309 -61.93 -23.38 -17.89
C ALA A 309 -63.44 -23.33 -17.58
N ALA A 310 -63.99 -24.42 -17.02
CA ALA A 310 -65.38 -24.48 -16.56
C ALA A 310 -65.62 -23.77 -15.20
N GLY A 311 -64.57 -23.22 -14.55
CA GLY A 311 -64.68 -22.51 -13.28
C GLY A 311 -64.93 -23.40 -12.06
N ASN A 312 -64.83 -24.72 -12.21
CA ASN A 312 -65.07 -25.70 -11.14
C ASN A 312 -63.79 -26.14 -10.41
N SER A 313 -62.62 -25.63 -10.82
CA SER A 313 -61.34 -25.94 -10.19
C SER A 313 -61.19 -25.25 -8.84
N LYS A 314 -61.00 -26.04 -7.78
CA LYS A 314 -60.53 -25.60 -6.46
C LYS A 314 -59.46 -26.56 -5.96
N ALA A 315 -58.64 -26.14 -5.01
CA ALA A 315 -57.70 -27.02 -4.32
C ALA A 315 -58.44 -28.27 -3.80
N GLY A 316 -58.08 -29.44 -4.35
CA GLY A 316 -58.74 -30.72 -4.04
C GLY A 316 -59.86 -31.17 -4.98
N SER A 317 -60.11 -30.52 -6.13
CA SER A 317 -61.06 -31.01 -7.15
C SER A 317 -60.70 -32.40 -7.67
N VAL A 318 -61.66 -33.09 -8.29
CA VAL A 318 -61.45 -34.44 -8.82
C VAL A 318 -60.36 -34.44 -9.90
N ALA A 319 -60.29 -33.42 -10.76
CA ALA A 319 -59.21 -33.35 -11.75
C ALA A 319 -57.85 -33.03 -11.11
N VAL A 320 -57.79 -32.22 -10.04
CA VAL A 320 -56.55 -31.99 -9.28
C VAL A 320 -56.06 -33.27 -8.60
N GLN A 321 -56.97 -34.08 -8.03
CA GLN A 321 -56.63 -35.37 -7.43
C GLN A 321 -56.21 -36.41 -8.48
N ALA A 322 -56.91 -36.47 -9.62
CA ALA A 322 -56.53 -37.31 -10.75
C ALA A 322 -55.16 -36.92 -11.32
N MET A 323 -54.86 -35.61 -11.37
CA MET A 323 -53.57 -35.10 -11.79
C MET A 323 -52.45 -35.49 -10.81
N ARG A 324 -52.68 -35.37 -9.51
CA ARG A 324 -51.75 -35.85 -8.46
C ARG A 324 -51.49 -37.35 -8.56
N ALA A 325 -52.52 -38.15 -8.83
CA ALA A 325 -52.40 -39.60 -9.03
C ALA A 325 -51.58 -39.91 -10.29
N ALA A 326 -51.80 -39.19 -11.39
CA ALA A 326 -51.06 -39.31 -12.63
C ALA A 326 -49.59 -38.91 -12.47
N ILE A 327 -49.29 -37.81 -11.78
CA ILE A 327 -47.91 -37.39 -11.44
C ILE A 327 -47.20 -38.47 -10.61
N LYS A 328 -47.88 -39.03 -9.62
CA LYS A 328 -47.31 -40.10 -8.76
C LYS A 328 -47.02 -41.38 -9.55
N ALA A 329 -47.85 -41.72 -10.53
CA ALA A 329 -47.70 -42.92 -11.36
C ALA A 329 -46.65 -42.73 -12.48
N HIS A 330 -46.62 -41.56 -13.11
CA HIS A 330 -45.94 -41.35 -14.40
C HIS A 330 -44.87 -40.26 -14.40
N GLY A 331 -44.81 -39.38 -13.39
CA GLY A 331 -43.95 -38.19 -13.38
C GLY A 331 -42.44 -38.44 -13.43
N ARG A 332 -41.99 -39.68 -13.18
CA ARG A 332 -40.56 -40.06 -13.27
C ARG A 332 -40.07 -40.35 -14.69
N PHE A 333 -40.97 -40.39 -15.68
CA PHE A 333 -40.70 -40.86 -17.04
C PHE A 333 -40.98 -39.79 -18.11
N VAL A 334 -41.15 -38.54 -17.69
CA VAL A 334 -41.66 -37.45 -18.52
C VAL A 334 -40.62 -36.32 -18.58
N ASP A 335 -40.58 -35.60 -19.70
CA ASP A 335 -39.68 -34.47 -19.90
C ASP A 335 -40.08 -33.20 -19.12
N ASP A 336 -39.12 -32.29 -18.95
CA ASP A 336 -39.28 -31.05 -18.18
C ASP A 336 -40.31 -30.09 -18.80
N VAL A 337 -40.58 -30.18 -20.10
CA VAL A 337 -41.56 -29.30 -20.78
C VAL A 337 -42.97 -29.66 -20.34
N LEU A 338 -43.30 -30.95 -20.37
CA LEU A 338 -44.62 -31.41 -19.92
C LEU A 338 -44.79 -31.21 -18.41
N VAL A 339 -43.72 -31.34 -17.60
CA VAL A 339 -43.76 -31.02 -16.17
C VAL A 339 -44.13 -29.55 -15.92
N ASN A 340 -43.62 -28.63 -16.74
CA ASN A 340 -43.96 -27.20 -16.63
C ASN A 340 -45.41 -26.92 -17.03
N GLU A 341 -45.93 -27.55 -18.10
CA GLU A 341 -47.33 -27.38 -18.52
C GLU A 341 -48.32 -27.92 -17.47
N VAL A 342 -47.98 -29.04 -16.82
CA VAL A 342 -48.72 -29.61 -15.70
C VAL A 342 -48.76 -28.66 -14.51
N HIS A 343 -47.64 -27.98 -14.26
CA HIS A 343 -47.50 -27.04 -13.17
C HIS A 343 -48.31 -25.76 -13.39
N GLU A 344 -48.26 -25.17 -14.59
CA GLU A 344 -49.08 -24.01 -14.95
C GLU A 344 -50.59 -24.30 -14.77
N ALA A 345 -51.01 -25.50 -15.15
CA ALA A 345 -52.41 -25.93 -14.98
C ALA A 345 -52.80 -26.13 -13.50
N LEU A 346 -51.90 -26.64 -12.65
CA LEU A 346 -52.15 -26.79 -11.21
C LEU A 346 -52.16 -25.44 -10.47
N LEU A 347 -51.34 -24.48 -10.89
CA LEU A 347 -51.38 -23.10 -10.39
C LEU A 347 -52.68 -22.39 -10.78
N ALA A 348 -53.12 -22.54 -12.04
CA ALA A 348 -54.40 -22.02 -12.50
C ALA A 348 -55.59 -22.64 -11.73
N ALA A 349 -55.45 -23.89 -11.27
CA ALA A 349 -56.44 -24.59 -10.44
C ALA A 349 -56.36 -24.28 -8.93
N GLY A 350 -55.44 -23.40 -8.49
CA GLY A 350 -55.36 -22.89 -7.12
C GLY A 350 -54.47 -23.68 -6.15
N GLU A 351 -53.51 -24.47 -6.64
CA GLU A 351 -52.61 -25.29 -5.80
C GLU A 351 -51.17 -24.75 -5.71
N ALA A 352 -50.95 -23.69 -4.92
CA ALA A 352 -49.67 -22.97 -4.84
C ALA A 352 -48.64 -23.53 -3.85
N ASP A 353 -49.04 -24.35 -2.87
CA ASP A 353 -48.23 -24.62 -1.66
C ASP A 353 -47.03 -25.57 -1.86
N GLY A 354 -47.12 -26.52 -2.80
CA GLY A 354 -46.09 -27.53 -3.02
C GLY A 354 -44.82 -27.00 -3.71
N TRP A 355 -44.99 -26.06 -4.65
CA TRP A 355 -43.90 -25.47 -5.41
C TRP A 355 -43.15 -24.39 -4.62
N GLN A 356 -43.86 -23.59 -3.82
CA GLN A 356 -43.24 -22.61 -2.91
C GLN A 356 -42.25 -23.28 -1.95
N ARG A 357 -42.59 -24.47 -1.44
CA ARG A 357 -41.71 -25.26 -0.57
C ARG A 357 -40.45 -25.75 -1.30
N GLN A 358 -40.59 -26.31 -2.50
CA GLN A 358 -39.45 -26.78 -3.28
C GLN A 358 -38.54 -25.64 -3.74
N ASN A 359 -39.11 -24.49 -4.08
CA ASN A 359 -38.35 -23.30 -4.46
C ASN A 359 -37.57 -22.73 -3.25
N ALA A 360 -38.21 -22.69 -2.07
CA ALA A 360 -37.55 -22.30 -0.82
C ALA A 360 -36.43 -23.28 -0.42
N ASP A 361 -36.64 -24.58 -0.59
CA ASP A 361 -35.61 -25.59 -0.30
C ASP A 361 -34.42 -25.50 -1.28
N LYS A 362 -34.65 -25.26 -2.57
CA LYS A 362 -33.58 -24.98 -3.54
C LYS A 362 -32.76 -23.74 -3.15
N LEU A 363 -33.43 -22.65 -2.74
CA LEU A 363 -32.75 -21.44 -2.29
C LEU A 363 -31.93 -21.68 -1.02
N ARG A 364 -32.44 -22.48 -0.07
CA ARG A 364 -31.71 -22.90 1.14
C ARG A 364 -30.48 -23.74 0.80
N GLU A 365 -30.59 -24.68 -0.13
CA GLU A 365 -29.45 -25.48 -0.61
C GLU A 365 -28.36 -24.58 -1.23
N GLU A 366 -28.74 -23.57 -2.03
CA GLU A 366 -27.79 -22.59 -2.55
C GLU A 366 -27.10 -21.77 -1.45
N LEU A 367 -27.83 -21.39 -0.40
CA LEU A 367 -27.26 -20.65 0.74
C LEU A 367 -26.30 -21.51 1.56
N VAL A 368 -26.60 -22.80 1.76
CA VAL A 368 -25.67 -23.77 2.35
C VAL A 368 -24.40 -23.87 1.51
N ALA A 369 -24.53 -24.06 0.19
CA ALA A 369 -23.39 -24.15 -0.70
C ALA A 369 -22.54 -22.87 -0.69
N LYS A 370 -23.17 -21.69 -0.63
CA LYS A 370 -22.46 -20.40 -0.51
C LYS A 370 -21.73 -20.27 0.83
N ALA A 371 -22.32 -20.74 1.93
CA ALA A 371 -21.68 -20.72 3.25
C ALA A 371 -20.48 -21.69 3.31
N GLU A 372 -20.61 -22.90 2.79
CA GLU A 372 -19.51 -23.87 2.69
C GLU A 372 -18.38 -23.37 1.78
N ALA A 373 -18.70 -22.67 0.69
CA ALA A 373 -17.73 -22.06 -0.20
C ALA A 373 -16.91 -20.91 0.42
N LEU A 374 -17.31 -20.38 1.58
CA LEU A 374 -16.49 -19.43 2.34
C LEU A 374 -15.28 -20.12 2.98
N LEU A 375 -15.37 -21.42 3.26
CA LEU A 375 -14.32 -22.22 3.88
C LEU A 375 -13.50 -22.99 2.83
N ASN A 376 -14.16 -23.53 1.80
CA ASN A 376 -13.56 -24.44 0.84
C ASN A 376 -13.08 -23.76 -0.45
N ARG A 377 -12.49 -22.56 -0.35
CA ARG A 377 -12.13 -21.78 -1.54
C ARG A 377 -10.73 -22.13 -2.08
N PRO A 378 -10.54 -22.28 -3.40
CA PRO A 378 -9.23 -22.57 -3.99
C PRO A 378 -8.18 -21.51 -3.62
N GLU A 379 -6.93 -21.97 -3.45
CA GLU A 379 -5.78 -21.12 -3.11
C GLU A 379 -5.64 -19.98 -4.12
N GLY A 380 -5.54 -18.74 -3.62
CA GLY A 380 -5.49 -17.52 -4.44
C GLY A 380 -6.82 -16.76 -4.56
N GLN A 381 -7.95 -17.33 -4.14
CA GLN A 381 -9.25 -16.63 -4.06
C GLN A 381 -9.74 -16.38 -2.63
N ALA A 382 -8.87 -16.47 -1.62
CA ALA A 382 -9.25 -16.26 -0.23
C ALA A 382 -9.82 -14.84 -0.01
N LEU A 383 -11.03 -14.77 0.54
CA LEU A 383 -11.66 -13.51 0.93
C LEU A 383 -11.00 -12.99 2.21
N GLY A 384 -10.75 -11.68 2.31
CA GLY A 384 -10.26 -11.09 3.57
C GLY A 384 -11.30 -11.22 4.69
N GLY A 385 -10.85 -11.29 5.96
CA GLY A 385 -11.73 -11.54 7.11
C GLY A 385 -12.93 -10.60 7.22
N ARG A 386 -12.77 -9.31 6.87
CA ARG A 386 -13.87 -8.33 6.77
C ARG A 386 -14.94 -8.73 5.75
N LYS A 387 -14.51 -9.19 4.57
CA LYS A 387 -15.43 -9.60 3.50
C LYS A 387 -16.16 -10.89 3.87
N ILE A 388 -15.49 -11.83 4.54
CA ILE A 388 -16.11 -13.03 5.10
C ILE A 388 -17.21 -12.63 6.11
N GLN A 389 -16.92 -11.71 7.03
CA GLN A 389 -17.90 -11.21 8.01
C GLN A 389 -19.13 -10.56 7.35
N GLU A 390 -18.93 -9.70 6.34
CA GLU A 390 -20.00 -9.08 5.58
C GLU A 390 -20.84 -10.11 4.81
N THR A 391 -20.18 -11.10 4.18
CA THR A 391 -20.88 -12.20 3.50
C THR A 391 -21.69 -13.05 4.47
N LEU A 392 -21.17 -13.37 5.66
CA LEU A 392 -21.91 -14.12 6.69
C LEU A 392 -23.17 -13.37 7.14
N ARG A 393 -23.09 -12.04 7.30
CA ARG A 393 -24.27 -11.21 7.62
C ARG A 393 -25.31 -11.28 6.51
N SER A 394 -24.88 -11.16 5.24
CA SER A 394 -25.77 -11.23 4.08
C SER A 394 -26.43 -12.60 3.93
N LEU A 395 -25.70 -13.69 4.16
CA LEU A 395 -26.22 -15.06 4.08
C LEU A 395 -27.28 -15.33 5.15
N ARG A 396 -27.07 -14.85 6.39
CA ARG A 396 -28.06 -14.97 7.47
C ARG A 396 -29.34 -14.19 7.17
N GLU A 397 -29.22 -12.99 6.59
CA GLU A 397 -30.40 -12.21 6.18
C GLU A 397 -31.12 -12.90 5.01
N GLN A 398 -30.40 -13.40 4.00
CA GLN A 398 -30.99 -14.14 2.87
C GLN A 398 -31.69 -15.41 3.33
N TRP A 399 -31.12 -16.14 4.30
CA TRP A 399 -31.78 -17.28 4.92
C TRP A 399 -33.09 -16.87 5.59
N LYS A 400 -33.08 -15.79 6.38
CA LYS A 400 -34.26 -15.25 7.04
C LYS A 400 -35.35 -14.80 6.05
N GLN A 401 -34.98 -14.29 4.89
CA GLN A 401 -35.93 -13.96 3.82
C GLN A 401 -36.49 -15.22 3.14
N ALA A 402 -35.64 -16.22 2.88
CA ALA A 402 -36.05 -17.52 2.34
C ALA A 402 -36.98 -18.30 3.28
N ASP A 403 -36.87 -18.05 4.59
CA ASP A 403 -37.66 -18.71 5.63
C ASP A 403 -39.02 -18.03 5.90
N GLN A 404 -39.28 -16.85 5.33
CA GLN A 404 -40.56 -16.17 5.47
C GLN A 404 -41.65 -16.86 4.65
N GLY A 405 -42.62 -17.49 5.32
CA GLY A 405 -43.81 -18.09 4.71
C GLY A 405 -43.62 -19.48 4.12
N ALA A 406 -42.41 -20.06 4.17
CA ALA A 406 -42.13 -21.42 3.71
C ALA A 406 -42.05 -22.41 4.90
N ALA A 407 -42.51 -23.65 4.70
CA ALA A 407 -42.36 -24.69 5.72
C ALA A 407 -40.88 -24.91 6.07
N ALA A 408 -40.59 -25.03 7.37
CA ALA A 408 -39.22 -25.13 7.88
C ALA A 408 -38.53 -26.44 7.44
N ASN A 409 -37.26 -26.34 7.03
CA ASN A 409 -36.40 -27.47 6.72
C ASN A 409 -35.19 -27.50 7.68
N HIS A 410 -35.37 -28.19 8.79
CA HIS A 410 -34.39 -28.21 9.89
C HIS A 410 -33.03 -28.82 9.49
N ALA A 411 -33.02 -29.78 8.58
CA ALA A 411 -31.79 -30.44 8.13
C ALA A 411 -30.89 -29.48 7.33
N LEU A 412 -31.46 -28.67 6.43
CA LEU A 412 -30.70 -27.65 5.70
C LEU A 412 -30.25 -26.52 6.61
N TRP A 413 -31.09 -26.11 7.57
CA TRP A 413 -30.72 -25.10 8.56
C TRP A 413 -29.51 -25.52 9.40
N LYS A 414 -29.48 -26.78 9.88
CA LYS A 414 -28.35 -27.29 10.67
C LYS A 414 -27.04 -27.24 9.87
N LYS A 415 -27.05 -27.67 8.60
CA LYS A 415 -25.87 -27.58 7.72
C LYS A 415 -25.43 -26.14 7.49
N PHE A 416 -26.38 -25.24 7.26
CA PHE A 416 -26.10 -23.81 7.09
C PHE A 416 -25.47 -23.19 8.34
N ASP A 417 -26.03 -23.49 9.52
CA ASP A 417 -25.53 -22.98 10.80
C ASP A 417 -24.13 -23.51 11.12
N GLU A 418 -23.88 -24.81 10.91
CA GLU A 418 -22.55 -25.41 11.04
C GLU A 418 -21.52 -24.73 10.13
N ALA A 419 -21.85 -24.50 8.85
CA ALA A 419 -20.97 -23.81 7.90
C ALA A 419 -20.72 -22.34 8.30
N CYS A 420 -21.76 -21.64 8.75
CA CYS A 420 -21.66 -20.26 9.23
C CYS A 420 -20.82 -20.15 10.51
N ASN A 421 -20.96 -21.08 11.45
CA ASN A 421 -20.18 -21.12 12.70
C ASN A 421 -18.71 -21.43 12.42
N ALA A 422 -18.42 -22.35 11.50
CA ALA A 422 -17.05 -22.62 11.07
C ALA A 422 -16.40 -21.41 10.37
N ALA A 423 -17.13 -20.70 9.49
CA ALA A 423 -16.64 -19.46 8.87
C ALA A 423 -16.48 -18.31 9.88
N TYR A 424 -17.33 -18.23 10.91
CA TYR A 424 -17.19 -17.25 11.98
C TYR A 424 -15.89 -17.41 12.78
N LYS A 425 -15.45 -18.65 13.05
CA LYS A 425 -14.15 -18.90 13.70
C LYS A 425 -12.96 -18.32 12.92
N VAL A 426 -13.04 -18.32 11.59
CA VAL A 426 -12.03 -17.67 10.73
C VAL A 426 -12.03 -16.16 10.95
N VAL A 427 -13.22 -15.54 11.01
CA VAL A 427 -13.38 -14.10 11.30
C VAL A 427 -12.87 -13.75 12.70
N GLU A 428 -13.15 -14.59 13.70
CA GLU A 428 -12.66 -14.43 15.07
C GLU A 428 -11.13 -14.43 15.12
N SER A 429 -10.48 -15.41 14.48
CA SER A 429 -9.02 -15.46 14.38
C SER A 429 -8.42 -14.23 13.69
N TRP A 430 -9.13 -13.68 12.70
CA TRP A 430 -8.73 -12.45 12.02
C TRP A 430 -8.88 -11.22 12.93
N HIS A 431 -9.95 -11.11 13.71
CA HIS A 431 -10.10 -10.05 14.71
C HIS A 431 -9.00 -10.11 15.77
N ASP A 432 -8.67 -11.31 16.25
CA ASP A 432 -7.57 -11.49 17.21
C ASP A 432 -6.24 -11.08 16.61
N LYS A 433 -5.98 -11.44 15.34
CA LYS A 433 -4.79 -10.99 14.63
C LYS A 433 -4.71 -9.46 14.51
N ILE A 434 -5.81 -8.80 14.15
CA ILE A 434 -5.87 -7.32 14.12
C ILE A 434 -5.60 -6.72 15.50
N ARG A 435 -6.17 -7.30 16.55
CA ARG A 435 -5.95 -6.84 17.93
C ARG A 435 -4.49 -7.00 18.33
N GLN A 436 -3.86 -8.13 17.98
CA GLN A 436 -2.44 -8.39 18.22
C GLN A 436 -1.55 -7.41 17.43
N ASP A 437 -1.80 -7.23 16.14
CA ASP A 437 -1.04 -6.31 15.28
C ASP A 437 -1.12 -4.87 15.81
N SER A 438 -2.30 -4.43 16.23
CA SER A 438 -2.49 -3.09 16.82
C SER A 438 -1.75 -2.94 18.16
N THR A 439 -1.77 -3.99 18.99
CA THR A 439 -1.05 -4.01 20.27
C THR A 439 0.47 -3.98 20.06
N GLN A 440 0.98 -4.75 19.10
CA GLN A 440 2.39 -4.76 18.72
C GLN A 440 2.82 -3.41 18.15
N ALA A 441 2.03 -2.81 17.27
CA ALA A 441 2.31 -1.49 16.70
C ALA A 441 2.34 -0.39 17.77
N LYS A 442 1.42 -0.43 18.75
CA LYS A 442 1.44 0.47 19.92
C LYS A 442 2.73 0.30 20.72
N ALA A 443 3.12 -0.94 21.02
CA ALA A 443 4.33 -1.24 21.77
C ALA A 443 5.60 -0.79 21.04
N GLN A 444 5.70 -1.05 19.73
CA GLN A 444 6.81 -0.60 18.88
C GLN A 444 6.95 0.92 18.87
N ARG A 445 5.84 1.64 18.74
CA ARG A 445 5.84 3.11 18.74
C ARG A 445 6.25 3.69 20.09
N MET A 446 5.79 3.11 21.19
CA MET A 446 6.20 3.54 22.53
C MET A 446 7.69 3.27 22.76
N ALA A 447 8.16 2.06 22.42
CA ALA A 447 9.58 1.71 22.54
C ALA A 447 10.47 2.64 21.70
N LEU A 448 10.01 3.05 20.52
CA LEU A 448 10.73 4.01 19.68
C LEU A 448 10.83 5.39 20.36
N ILE A 449 9.76 5.85 21.02
CA ILE A 449 9.78 7.12 21.77
C ILE A 449 10.79 7.06 22.91
N ASP A 450 10.81 5.96 23.66
CA ASP A 450 11.75 5.80 24.78
C ASP A 450 13.20 5.63 24.29
N GLU A 451 13.41 4.94 23.17
CA GLU A 451 14.70 4.86 22.48
C GLU A 451 15.20 6.24 22.05
N ILE A 452 14.34 7.09 21.47
CA ILE A 452 14.71 8.47 21.09
C ILE A 452 15.12 9.28 22.31
N LYS A 453 14.38 9.17 23.43
CA LYS A 453 14.72 9.88 24.67
C LYS A 453 16.06 9.42 25.24
N ALA A 454 16.29 8.12 25.31
CA ALA A 454 17.55 7.56 25.79
C ALA A 454 18.72 7.97 24.89
N TRP A 455 18.54 7.83 23.58
CA TRP A 455 19.52 8.24 22.59
C TRP A 455 19.84 9.74 22.69
N ALA A 456 18.83 10.60 22.87
CA ALA A 456 19.01 12.04 23.04
C ALA A 456 19.83 12.36 24.29
N ALA A 457 19.59 11.67 25.41
CA ALA A 457 20.35 11.85 26.64
C ALA A 457 21.82 11.41 26.48
N GLU A 458 22.07 10.27 25.84
CA GLU A 458 23.43 9.76 25.58
C GLU A 458 24.21 10.64 24.61
N ASN A 459 23.53 11.24 23.63
CA ASN A 459 24.15 12.04 22.57
C ASN A 459 24.09 13.55 22.83
N ALA A 460 23.65 13.98 24.01
CA ALA A 460 23.51 15.40 24.35
C ALA A 460 24.82 16.19 24.22
N ALA A 461 25.96 15.55 24.50
CA ALA A 461 27.30 16.15 24.39
C ALA A 461 28.02 15.84 23.06
N SER A 462 27.40 15.07 22.16
CA SER A 462 28.01 14.70 20.88
C SER A 462 28.09 15.91 19.94
N GLN A 463 29.23 16.04 19.26
CA GLN A 463 29.45 17.05 18.21
C GLN A 463 29.43 16.44 16.80
N ASP A 464 29.09 15.16 16.67
CA ASP A 464 28.98 14.48 15.37
C ASP A 464 27.61 14.72 14.73
N TRP A 465 27.43 15.95 14.24
CA TRP A 465 26.16 16.42 13.70
C TRP A 465 25.66 15.64 12.48
N LYS A 466 26.57 15.04 11.69
CA LYS A 466 26.20 14.22 10.54
C LYS A 466 25.55 12.90 10.97
N ASN A 467 26.10 12.27 12.01
CA ASN A 467 25.51 11.07 12.58
C ASN A 467 24.20 11.38 13.33
N THR A 468 24.14 12.50 14.06
CA THR A 468 22.89 12.99 14.67
C THR A 468 21.78 13.15 13.62
N LEU A 469 22.05 13.82 12.50
CA LEU A 469 21.09 14.01 11.42
C LEU A 469 20.63 12.68 10.80
N ARG A 470 21.54 11.72 10.63
CA ARG A 470 21.22 10.38 10.12
C ARG A 470 20.29 9.63 11.07
N ALA A 471 20.60 9.64 12.36
CA ALA A 471 19.79 8.98 13.39
C ALA A 471 18.37 9.58 13.46
N LEU A 472 18.25 10.92 13.46
CA LEU A 472 16.95 11.60 13.44
C LEU A 472 16.08 11.20 12.24
N ARG A 473 16.69 11.07 11.04
CA ARG A 473 15.97 10.59 9.84
C ARG A 473 15.51 9.14 9.99
N GLN A 474 16.38 8.27 10.52
CA GLN A 474 16.06 6.86 10.76
C GLN A 474 14.92 6.69 11.77
N PHE A 475 14.89 7.50 12.85
CA PHE A 475 13.76 7.50 13.79
C PHE A 475 12.46 7.92 13.10
N GLY A 476 12.50 8.94 12.25
CA GLY A 476 11.34 9.37 11.46
C GLY A 476 10.86 8.33 10.43
N GLU A 477 11.78 7.56 9.85
CA GLU A 477 11.45 6.41 8.97
C GLU A 477 10.82 5.27 9.76
N ARG A 478 11.44 4.84 10.86
CA ARG A 478 10.91 3.79 11.75
C ARG A 478 9.54 4.13 12.33
N TRP A 479 9.28 5.41 12.63
CA TRP A 479 7.96 5.86 13.06
C TRP A 479 6.91 5.67 11.95
N ARG A 480 7.25 5.97 10.69
CA ARG A 480 6.34 5.78 9.54
C ARG A 480 6.14 4.30 9.18
N GLU A 481 7.18 3.50 9.34
CA GLU A 481 7.16 2.06 9.09
C GLU A 481 6.49 1.25 10.22
N SER A 482 6.31 1.86 11.40
CA SER A 482 5.59 1.23 12.49
C SER A 482 4.13 0.98 12.10
N GLY A 483 3.63 -0.23 12.44
CA GLY A 483 2.30 -0.71 12.03
C GLY A 483 1.15 0.26 12.35
N HIS A 484 -0.01 0.04 11.71
CA HIS A 484 -1.17 0.90 11.89
C HIS A 484 -1.78 0.76 13.28
N ILE A 485 -2.16 1.88 13.88
CA ILE A 485 -2.89 1.97 15.15
C ILE A 485 -4.10 2.86 14.96
N GLY A 486 -5.15 2.63 15.76
CA GLY A 486 -6.36 3.45 15.70
C GLY A 486 -6.09 4.94 15.95
N GLU A 487 -6.91 5.80 15.36
CA GLU A 487 -6.75 7.26 15.35
C GLU A 487 -6.58 7.87 16.75
N LYS A 488 -7.34 7.39 17.73
CA LYS A 488 -7.24 7.85 19.13
C LYS A 488 -5.85 7.61 19.71
N LEU A 489 -5.34 6.37 19.60
CA LEU A 489 -4.00 6.03 20.09
C LEU A 489 -2.91 6.76 19.30
N PHE A 490 -3.12 6.99 18.00
CA PHE A 490 -2.20 7.79 17.20
C PHE A 490 -2.13 9.24 17.70
N ALA A 491 -3.28 9.86 17.98
CA ALA A 491 -3.37 11.22 18.50
C ALA A 491 -2.72 11.36 19.89
N GLU A 492 -2.71 10.31 20.70
CA GLU A 492 -1.99 10.27 21.99
C GLU A 492 -0.46 10.14 21.82
N LEU A 493 0.00 9.25 20.94
CA LEU A 493 1.43 8.96 20.79
C LEU A 493 2.17 9.97 19.90
N GLN A 494 1.49 10.58 18.92
CA GLN A 494 2.09 11.55 18.01
C GLN A 494 2.70 12.78 18.72
N PRO A 495 2.06 13.46 19.69
CA PRO A 495 2.68 14.57 20.40
C PRO A 495 3.89 14.13 21.23
N LEU A 496 3.85 12.95 21.86
CA LEU A 496 4.98 12.41 22.62
C LEU A 496 6.19 12.13 21.73
N PHE A 497 5.97 11.57 20.54
CA PHE A 497 7.01 11.38 19.53
C PHE A 497 7.60 12.73 19.07
N LYS A 498 6.75 13.71 18.77
CA LYS A 498 7.21 15.05 18.36
C LYS A 498 8.05 15.72 19.45
N GLN A 499 7.66 15.58 20.71
CA GLN A 499 8.41 16.12 21.85
C GLN A 499 9.76 15.40 22.03
N ALA A 500 9.80 14.08 21.91
CA ALA A 500 11.06 13.34 21.98
C ALA A 500 12.01 13.74 20.84
N MET A 501 11.48 13.86 19.62
CA MET A 501 12.23 14.33 18.46
C MET A 501 12.74 15.77 18.62
N SER A 502 11.94 16.69 19.14
CA SER A 502 12.37 18.08 19.33
C SER A 502 13.50 18.20 20.36
N VAL A 503 13.43 17.43 21.45
CA VAL A 503 14.53 17.36 22.45
C VAL A 503 15.79 16.79 21.82
N ALA A 504 15.67 15.73 21.01
CA ALA A 504 16.78 15.12 20.30
C ALA A 504 17.41 16.05 19.24
N GLU A 505 16.62 16.92 18.61
CA GLU A 505 17.06 17.86 17.56
C GLU A 505 17.62 19.17 18.12
N ALA A 506 17.25 19.59 19.34
CA ALA A 506 17.61 20.87 19.92
C ALA A 506 19.13 21.19 19.92
N PRO A 507 20.04 20.26 20.26
CA PRO A 507 21.48 20.54 20.22
C PRO A 507 21.99 20.83 18.80
N LEU A 508 21.46 20.11 17.80
CA LEU A 508 21.80 20.33 16.39
C LEU A 508 21.30 21.70 15.92
N GLN A 509 20.07 22.08 16.27
CA GLN A 509 19.53 23.40 15.92
C GLN A 509 20.32 24.55 16.57
N ALA A 510 20.74 24.38 17.83
CA ALA A 510 21.60 25.35 18.51
C ALA A 510 22.96 25.47 17.82
N ALA A 511 23.58 24.34 17.45
CA ALA A 511 24.84 24.33 16.72
C ALA A 511 24.73 24.97 15.31
N GLN A 512 23.63 24.70 14.60
CA GLN A 512 23.33 25.32 13.30
C GLN A 512 23.16 26.83 13.43
N LYS A 513 22.40 27.31 14.43
CA LYS A 513 22.25 28.74 14.69
C LYS A 513 23.60 29.41 14.95
N ALA A 514 24.41 28.85 15.86
CA ALA A 514 25.74 29.38 16.13
C ALA A 514 26.68 29.33 14.91
N SER A 515 26.55 28.31 14.05
CA SER A 515 27.29 28.22 12.78
C SER A 515 26.89 29.32 11.81
N LEU A 516 25.59 29.62 11.69
CA LEU A 516 25.09 30.71 10.86
C LEU A 516 25.67 32.04 11.31
N ASP A 517 25.67 32.33 12.61
CA ASP A 517 26.24 33.55 13.17
C ASP A 517 27.74 33.68 12.84
N ARG A 518 28.52 32.58 12.96
CA ARG A 518 29.93 32.53 12.57
C ARG A 518 30.14 32.74 11.07
N ARG A 519 29.31 32.14 10.22
CA ARG A 519 29.37 32.33 8.76
C ARG A 519 29.02 33.76 8.37
N HIS A 520 28.04 34.39 9.02
CA HIS A 520 27.73 35.81 8.82
C HIS A 520 28.90 36.72 9.21
N ALA A 521 29.52 36.48 10.37
CA ALA A 521 30.74 37.21 10.76
C ALA A 521 31.88 37.05 9.73
N MET A 522 32.06 35.85 9.17
CA MET A 522 33.04 35.62 8.11
C MET A 522 32.71 36.36 6.79
N ILE A 523 31.42 36.55 6.48
CA ILE A 523 30.98 37.35 5.31
C ILE A 523 31.30 38.83 5.54
N GLU A 524 31.09 39.35 6.75
CA GLU A 524 31.47 40.72 7.12
C GLU A 524 32.99 40.91 7.05
N GLU A 525 33.78 39.97 7.57
CA GLU A 525 35.24 39.96 7.43
C GLU A 525 35.68 39.90 5.96
N ALA A 526 35.02 39.08 5.13
CA ALA A 526 35.30 38.99 3.69
C ALA A 526 35.00 40.32 2.97
N THR A 527 33.92 41.00 3.37
CA THR A 527 33.56 42.32 2.84
C THR A 527 34.61 43.37 3.20
N ALA A 528 35.07 43.39 4.46
CA ALA A 528 36.13 44.29 4.90
C ALA A 528 37.48 44.02 4.20
N LEU A 529 37.86 42.75 4.03
CA LEU A 529 39.06 42.36 3.29
C LEU A 529 38.96 42.68 1.80
N GLY A 530 37.77 42.53 1.20
CA GLY A 530 37.50 42.90 -0.18
C GLY A 530 37.63 44.41 -0.40
N ALA A 531 37.10 45.23 0.50
CA ALA A 531 37.16 46.69 0.41
C ALA A 531 38.56 47.29 0.65
N ALA A 532 39.51 46.54 1.21
CA ALA A 532 40.85 47.02 1.51
C ALA A 532 41.63 47.45 0.24
N ALA A 533 42.41 48.53 0.34
CA ALA A 533 43.21 49.06 -0.77
C ALA A 533 44.30 48.09 -1.27
N SER A 534 44.80 47.20 -0.39
CA SER A 534 45.74 46.14 -0.76
C SER A 534 45.18 44.77 -0.38
N LEU A 535 45.12 43.87 -1.37
CA LEU A 535 44.57 42.52 -1.17
C LEU A 535 45.59 41.61 -0.47
N ARG A 536 45.36 41.34 0.82
CA ARG A 536 46.16 40.40 1.63
C ARG A 536 45.75 38.96 1.37
N ILE A 537 46.47 38.29 0.47
CA ILE A 537 46.17 36.91 0.03
C ILE A 537 46.18 35.92 1.21
N ASP A 538 47.09 36.10 2.17
CA ASP A 538 47.23 35.18 3.31
C ASP A 538 46.01 35.26 4.25
N ALA A 539 45.48 36.47 4.46
CA ALA A 539 44.26 36.68 5.24
C ALA A 539 43.03 36.06 4.55
N VAL A 540 42.95 36.17 3.22
CA VAL A 540 41.88 35.53 2.43
C VAL A 540 41.98 34.01 2.51
N LYS A 541 43.19 33.43 2.40
CA LYS A 541 43.40 31.98 2.56
C LYS A 541 43.00 31.51 3.97
N ALA A 542 43.41 32.23 5.02
CA ALA A 542 43.05 31.90 6.39
C ALA A 542 41.52 31.98 6.62
N LEU A 543 40.85 32.97 6.04
CA LEU A 543 39.40 33.10 6.10
C LEU A 543 38.68 31.97 5.33
N GLN A 544 39.16 31.59 4.16
CA GLN A 544 38.63 30.44 3.40
C GLN A 544 38.80 29.11 4.16
N GLN A 545 39.92 28.91 4.85
CA GLN A 545 40.13 27.71 5.69
C GLN A 545 39.16 27.68 6.88
N ARG A 546 38.93 28.82 7.56
CA ARG A 546 37.92 28.92 8.63
C ARG A 546 36.51 28.62 8.11
N TRP A 547 36.15 29.14 6.94
CA TRP A 547 34.88 28.83 6.28
C TRP A 547 34.73 27.33 5.99
N GLN A 548 35.76 26.70 5.42
CA GLN A 548 35.75 25.27 5.10
C GLN A 548 35.61 24.40 6.36
N ALA A 549 36.32 24.74 7.44
CA ALA A 549 36.21 24.04 8.71
C ALA A 549 34.79 24.12 9.29
N GLU A 550 34.19 25.31 9.28
CA GLU A 550 32.81 25.53 9.74
C GLU A 550 31.78 24.79 8.88
N ALA A 551 31.96 24.80 7.55
CA ALA A 551 31.11 24.10 6.59
C ALA A 551 31.18 22.57 6.74
N GLN A 552 32.37 22.02 7.01
CA GLN A 552 32.54 20.58 7.21
C GLN A 552 32.00 20.08 8.56
N GLY A 553 32.08 20.94 9.59
CA GLY A 553 31.67 20.64 10.95
C GLY A 553 30.16 20.62 11.13
N VAL A 554 29.47 21.71 10.77
CA VAL A 554 28.02 21.85 11.02
C VAL A 554 27.24 21.75 9.71
N PRO A 555 26.45 20.68 9.49
CA PRO A 555 25.67 20.51 8.28
C PRO A 555 24.49 21.49 8.25
N LEU A 556 24.32 22.18 7.12
CA LEU A 556 23.18 23.05 6.82
C LEU A 556 22.44 22.58 5.56
N ASP A 557 21.29 23.19 5.29
CA ASP A 557 20.60 22.98 4.02
C ASP A 557 21.46 23.48 2.84
N ARG A 558 21.55 22.67 1.79
CA ARG A 558 22.41 22.94 0.63
C ARG A 558 22.11 24.27 -0.05
N LYS A 559 20.83 24.66 -0.16
CA LYS A 559 20.46 25.93 -0.81
C LYS A 559 20.86 27.12 0.05
N HIS A 560 20.66 26.99 1.36
CA HIS A 560 21.04 28.03 2.31
C HIS A 560 22.56 28.20 2.38
N GLU A 561 23.30 27.09 2.43
CA GLU A 561 24.76 27.09 2.38
C GLU A 561 25.30 27.70 1.08
N GLN A 562 24.71 27.38 -0.06
CA GLN A 562 25.09 27.99 -1.35
C GLN A 562 24.91 29.51 -1.32
N LYS A 563 23.77 30.01 -0.81
CA LYS A 563 23.51 31.45 -0.70
C LYS A 563 24.53 32.15 0.20
N LEU A 564 24.88 31.54 1.33
CA LEU A 564 25.89 32.06 2.25
C LEU A 564 27.29 32.04 1.62
N TRP A 565 27.62 30.99 0.87
CA TRP A 565 28.88 30.87 0.16
C TRP A 565 29.03 31.90 -0.97
N ASP A 566 27.97 32.14 -1.73
CA ASP A 566 27.97 33.16 -2.79
C ASP A 566 28.13 34.56 -2.17
N ALA A 567 27.44 34.84 -1.06
CA ALA A 567 27.60 36.09 -0.32
C ALA A 567 29.02 36.27 0.25
N PHE A 568 29.65 35.19 0.72
CA PHE A 568 31.03 35.19 1.19
C PHE A 568 32.05 35.41 0.07
N ARG A 569 31.87 34.77 -1.09
CA ARG A 569 32.80 34.86 -2.22
C ARG A 569 32.74 36.18 -2.96
N LYS A 570 31.53 36.71 -3.18
CA LYS A 570 31.30 37.92 -3.99
C LYS A 570 32.28 39.07 -3.71
N PRO A 571 32.46 39.56 -2.45
CA PRO A 571 33.37 40.67 -2.19
C PRO A 571 34.85 40.33 -2.45
N LEU A 572 35.23 39.05 -2.29
CA LEU A 572 36.59 38.58 -2.57
C LEU A 572 36.84 38.51 -4.08
N ASP A 573 35.91 37.94 -4.83
CA ASP A 573 35.99 37.81 -6.30
C ASP A 573 36.04 39.20 -6.96
N GLU A 574 35.23 40.15 -6.50
CA GLU A 574 35.28 41.56 -6.94
C GLU A 574 36.64 42.21 -6.66
N ALA A 575 37.27 41.91 -5.51
CA ALA A 575 38.59 42.43 -5.18
C ALA A 575 39.72 41.80 -6.02
N PHE A 576 39.66 40.49 -6.30
CA PHE A 576 40.58 39.83 -7.22
C PHE A 576 40.42 40.33 -8.66
N ASN A 577 39.19 40.59 -9.11
CA ASN A 577 38.90 41.16 -10.42
C ASN A 577 39.44 42.59 -10.58
N ARG A 578 39.31 43.45 -9.56
CA ARG A 578 39.95 44.77 -9.57
C ARG A 578 41.46 44.65 -9.76
N LYS A 579 42.10 43.75 -9.00
CA LYS A 579 43.56 43.50 -9.09
C LYS A 579 43.99 42.88 -10.43
N SER A 580 43.14 42.08 -11.07
CA SER A 580 43.44 41.49 -12.39
C SER A 580 43.28 42.52 -13.50
N VAL A 581 42.28 43.40 -13.45
CA VAL A 581 42.09 44.53 -14.38
C VAL A 581 43.26 45.52 -14.26
N GLU A 582 43.69 45.87 -13.04
CA GLU A 582 44.87 46.72 -12.79
C GLU A 582 46.18 46.11 -13.33
N ARG A 583 46.26 44.78 -13.43
CA ARG A 583 47.41 44.06 -13.99
C ARG A 583 47.30 43.91 -15.52
N GLY A 584 46.10 43.66 -16.03
CA GLY A 584 45.80 43.47 -17.45
C GLY A 584 45.93 44.75 -18.28
N SER A 585 45.58 45.90 -17.69
CA SER A 585 45.86 47.22 -18.28
C SER A 585 47.36 47.55 -18.38
N ARG A 586 48.23 46.69 -17.82
CA ARG A 586 49.68 46.86 -17.75
C ARG A 586 50.46 45.83 -18.60
N ALA A 587 49.79 45.00 -19.41
CA ALA A 587 50.42 43.97 -20.26
C ALA A 587 50.26 44.25 -21.78
N PRO A 588 51.28 44.02 -22.63
CA PRO A 588 51.18 44.21 -24.09
C PRO A 588 50.50 43.02 -24.80
N ALA A 589 49.76 43.30 -25.89
CA ALA A 589 49.02 42.31 -26.68
C ALA A 589 49.94 41.43 -27.55
N VAL A 590 49.69 40.11 -27.57
CA VAL A 590 50.43 39.12 -28.38
C VAL A 590 49.73 38.92 -29.73
N GLU A 591 50.44 39.06 -30.85
CA GLU A 591 49.92 38.76 -32.19
C GLU A 591 49.83 37.25 -32.44
N LEU A 592 48.66 36.75 -32.88
CA LEU A 592 48.40 35.33 -33.16
C LEU A 592 49.07 34.87 -34.46
N SER A 593 49.80 33.74 -34.41
CA SER A 593 50.48 33.13 -35.55
C SER A 593 49.48 32.59 -36.60
N GLU A 594 49.91 32.43 -37.85
CA GLU A 594 49.09 31.83 -38.92
C GLU A 594 48.63 30.40 -38.59
N HIS A 595 49.47 29.63 -37.86
CA HIS A 595 49.11 28.29 -37.38
C HIS A 595 47.97 28.36 -36.33
N ASP A 596 48.02 29.34 -35.42
CA ASP A 596 46.96 29.56 -34.43
C ASP A 596 45.63 29.94 -35.10
N ARG A 597 45.69 30.74 -36.19
CA ARG A 597 44.50 31.09 -36.98
C ARG A 597 43.89 29.88 -37.67
N ARG A 598 44.71 29.00 -38.27
CA ARG A 598 44.22 27.75 -38.91
C ARG A 598 43.55 26.81 -37.93
N VAL A 599 44.11 26.64 -36.72
CA VAL A 599 43.48 25.81 -35.68
C VAL A 599 42.20 26.45 -35.15
N LEU A 600 42.15 27.79 -35.01
CA LEU A 600 40.94 28.51 -34.64
C LEU A 600 39.82 28.38 -35.69
N ASP A 601 40.15 28.43 -36.98
CA ASP A 601 39.15 28.29 -38.03
C ASP A 601 38.68 26.84 -38.18
N ALA A 602 39.57 25.86 -38.00
CA ALA A 602 39.20 24.45 -37.93
C ALA A 602 38.35 24.12 -36.70
N SER A 603 38.60 24.75 -35.54
CA SER A 603 37.76 24.56 -34.35
C SER A 603 36.35 25.15 -34.56
N LYS A 604 36.23 26.30 -35.23
CA LYS A 604 34.92 26.85 -35.63
C LYS A 604 34.18 25.94 -36.62
N ALA A 605 34.90 25.30 -37.54
CA ALA A 605 34.30 24.35 -38.48
C ALA A 605 33.73 23.11 -37.74
N VAL A 606 34.40 22.64 -36.69
CA VAL A 606 33.88 21.57 -35.80
C VAL A 606 32.63 22.03 -35.05
N GLU A 607 32.59 23.27 -34.56
CA GLU A 607 31.38 23.82 -33.91
C GLU A 607 30.21 23.99 -34.89
N ALA A 608 30.47 24.42 -36.13
CA ALA A 608 29.46 24.49 -37.17
C ALA A 608 28.93 23.09 -37.55
N ALA A 609 29.81 22.08 -37.61
CA ALA A 609 29.41 20.69 -37.82
C ALA A 609 28.56 20.17 -36.66
N ASN A 610 28.89 20.53 -35.41
CA ASN A 610 28.07 20.20 -34.23
C ASN A 610 26.68 20.82 -34.30
N ALA A 611 26.56 22.06 -34.79
CA ALA A 611 25.28 22.73 -34.99
C ALA A 611 24.42 22.05 -36.08
N SER A 612 25.04 21.39 -37.06
CA SER A 612 24.33 20.67 -38.13
C SER A 612 23.66 19.37 -37.68
N GLY A 613 24.05 18.82 -36.51
CA GLY A 613 23.50 17.57 -35.97
C GLY A 613 23.84 16.31 -36.77
N ASP A 614 24.74 16.38 -37.75
CA ASP A 614 25.12 15.25 -38.60
C ASP A 614 26.40 14.56 -38.10
N ALA A 615 26.27 13.32 -37.65
CA ALA A 615 27.37 12.55 -37.08
C ALA A 615 28.53 12.29 -38.07
N GLN A 616 28.28 12.23 -39.38
CA GLN A 616 29.34 12.07 -40.37
C GLN A 616 30.12 13.37 -40.58
N LYS A 617 29.40 14.52 -40.63
CA LYS A 617 30.03 15.84 -40.75
C LYS A 617 30.86 16.19 -39.51
N ILE A 618 30.39 15.85 -38.32
CA ILE A 618 31.14 16.06 -37.07
C ILE A 618 32.45 15.23 -37.07
N ARG A 619 32.40 13.96 -37.52
CA ARG A 619 33.60 13.12 -37.63
C ARG A 619 34.58 13.62 -38.69
N ALA A 620 34.07 14.09 -39.83
CA ALA A 620 34.90 14.68 -40.89
C ALA A 620 35.59 15.97 -40.42
N ALA A 621 34.85 16.89 -39.78
CA ALA A 621 35.40 18.13 -39.25
C ALA A 621 36.43 17.90 -38.13
N LEU A 622 36.23 16.87 -37.27
CA LEU A 622 37.22 16.46 -36.28
C LEU A 622 38.52 15.95 -36.94
N ALA A 623 38.41 15.20 -38.05
CA ALA A 623 39.58 14.74 -38.80
C ALA A 623 40.34 15.91 -39.45
N GLU A 624 39.64 16.93 -39.96
CA GLU A 624 40.24 18.16 -40.48
C GLU A 624 40.91 19.00 -39.39
N LEU A 625 40.31 19.10 -38.21
CA LEU A 625 40.93 19.75 -37.04
C LEU A 625 42.20 19.01 -36.61
N GLU A 626 42.16 17.68 -36.56
CA GLU A 626 43.35 16.85 -36.29
C GLU A 626 44.45 17.04 -37.35
N ALA A 627 44.09 17.22 -38.62
CA ALA A 627 45.03 17.54 -39.69
C ALA A 627 45.63 18.96 -39.54
N ALA A 628 44.83 19.96 -39.15
CA ALA A 628 45.27 21.33 -38.91
C ALA A 628 46.25 21.45 -37.72
N ILE A 629 46.02 20.64 -36.68
CA ILE A 629 46.93 20.53 -35.51
C ILE A 629 48.26 19.89 -35.91
N LYS A 630 48.24 18.90 -36.82
CA LYS A 630 49.43 18.17 -37.28
C LYS A 630 50.20 18.90 -38.38
N ALA A 631 49.59 19.87 -39.06
CA ALA A 631 50.24 20.63 -40.14
C ALA A 631 51.32 21.59 -39.59
N GLN A 632 52.59 21.23 -39.80
CA GLN A 632 53.72 22.14 -39.55
C GLN A 632 53.81 23.21 -40.65
N PRO A 633 54.28 24.44 -40.35
CA PRO A 633 54.58 25.43 -41.38
C PRO A 633 55.79 24.98 -42.20
N VAL A 634 55.58 24.59 -43.46
CA VAL A 634 56.67 24.47 -44.43
C VAL A 634 57.19 25.88 -44.71
N ALA A 635 58.44 26.14 -44.37
CA ALA A 635 59.11 27.39 -44.72
C ALA A 635 59.10 27.55 -46.25
N LYS A 636 58.57 28.67 -46.73
CA LYS A 636 58.78 29.12 -48.12
C LYS A 636 60.28 29.35 -48.32
N SER A 637 60.91 28.45 -49.05
CA SER A 637 62.23 28.66 -49.64
C SER A 637 62.08 29.65 -50.80
N GLU A 638 62.66 30.84 -50.63
CA GLU A 638 62.96 31.78 -51.72
C GLU A 638 64.09 31.22 -52.60
N GLU A 639 63.93 31.39 -53.91
CA GLU A 639 64.91 31.10 -54.93
C GLU A 639 66.14 32.03 -54.84
N LYS A 640 67.34 31.46 -55.00
CA LYS A 640 68.42 32.02 -55.84
C LYS A 640 69.31 30.88 -56.38
N PRO A 641 69.90 31.04 -57.57
CA PRO A 641 70.00 29.97 -58.56
C PRO A 641 71.40 29.32 -58.65
N ALA A 642 71.36 28.14 -59.27
CA ALA A 642 72.42 27.40 -59.97
C ALA A 642 73.86 27.93 -59.92
N GLN A 643 74.81 27.03 -59.63
CA GLN A 643 75.70 26.50 -60.67
C GLN A 643 76.60 25.34 -60.20
N VAL A 644 76.48 24.23 -60.96
CA VAL A 644 77.49 23.25 -61.43
C VAL A 644 78.42 22.62 -60.38
N GLN A 645 78.39 21.28 -60.23
CA GLN A 645 79.08 20.34 -61.12
C GLN A 645 78.88 18.90 -60.65
N GLU A 646 78.33 18.08 -61.53
CA GLU A 646 78.41 16.62 -61.51
C GLU A 646 79.88 16.19 -61.55
N ASP A 647 80.27 15.13 -60.82
CA ASP A 647 80.76 13.93 -61.51
C ASP A 647 80.83 12.68 -60.61
N ASN A 648 80.53 11.55 -61.26
CA ASN A 648 80.95 10.16 -60.99
C ASN A 648 80.53 9.38 -59.72
N THR A 649 79.55 8.50 -59.94
CA THR A 649 79.56 7.05 -59.56
C THR A 649 80.86 6.32 -59.98
N PRO A 650 81.23 5.10 -59.52
CA PRO A 650 80.44 4.09 -58.80
C PRO A 650 81.20 3.21 -57.74
N ALA A 651 80.46 2.21 -57.23
CA ALA A 651 80.88 0.83 -56.96
C ALA A 651 81.66 0.45 -55.67
N ALA A 652 80.90 -0.16 -54.76
CA ALA A 652 80.97 -1.57 -54.35
C ALA A 652 82.19 -2.18 -53.62
N THR A 653 81.79 -3.09 -52.72
CA THR A 653 82.45 -4.32 -52.22
C THR A 653 83.43 -4.26 -51.04
N GLU A 654 82.90 -4.75 -49.91
CA GLU A 654 83.40 -5.81 -49.02
C GLU A 654 84.81 -5.82 -48.42
N THR A 655 84.82 -6.46 -47.24
CA THR A 655 85.88 -7.22 -46.54
C THR A 655 86.83 -6.55 -45.52
N GLU A 656 86.71 -7.06 -44.28
CA GLU A 656 87.75 -7.47 -43.32
C GLU A 656 88.67 -6.48 -42.57
N ALA A 657 88.46 -6.51 -41.24
CA ALA A 657 89.40 -6.92 -40.18
C ALA A 657 90.57 -6.02 -39.70
N ALA A 658 90.76 -6.12 -38.37
CA ALA A 658 92.00 -5.93 -37.57
C ALA A 658 92.48 -4.47 -37.37
N ALA A 659 93.02 -4.04 -36.22
CA ALA A 659 93.31 -4.63 -34.91
C ALA A 659 93.84 -3.52 -33.97
N GLU A 660 93.76 -3.77 -32.65
CA GLU A 660 94.76 -3.50 -31.57
C GLU A 660 95.29 -2.05 -31.34
N ALA A 661 95.60 -1.53 -30.15
CA ALA A 661 95.63 -1.86 -28.69
C ALA A 661 96.06 -0.50 -27.98
N PRO A 662 96.44 -0.35 -26.68
CA PRO A 662 96.58 -1.32 -25.57
C PRO A 662 96.13 -0.90 -24.13
N VAL A 663 95.96 -1.96 -23.31
CA VAL A 663 96.16 -2.27 -21.86
C VAL A 663 96.83 -1.22 -20.94
N ALA A 664 96.44 -0.96 -19.67
CA ALA A 664 96.63 -1.75 -18.41
C ALA A 664 96.23 -0.90 -17.14
N PRO A 665 96.32 -1.36 -15.85
CA PRO A 665 96.06 -2.66 -15.17
C PRO A 665 95.20 -2.56 -13.86
N LYS A 666 94.92 -3.72 -13.21
CA LYS A 666 94.27 -3.92 -11.87
C LYS A 666 95.26 -3.74 -10.69
N PRO A 667 94.82 -3.65 -9.40
CA PRO A 667 94.71 -4.83 -8.49
C PRO A 667 93.58 -4.74 -7.42
N ALA A 668 92.87 -5.81 -7.01
CA ALA A 668 93.11 -6.86 -5.97
C ALA A 668 92.49 -6.58 -4.57
N ARG A 669 91.88 -7.62 -3.98
CA ARG A 669 91.18 -7.68 -2.66
C ARG A 669 92.17 -7.78 -1.48
N PRO A 670 91.71 -7.68 -0.21
CA PRO A 670 91.63 -8.92 0.58
C PRO A 670 90.49 -9.01 1.63
N ILE A 671 90.35 -10.24 2.13
CA ILE A 671 89.49 -10.78 3.20
C ILE A 671 90.24 -10.71 4.54
N VAL A 672 89.54 -10.50 5.67
CA VAL A 672 89.95 -11.07 6.98
C VAL A 672 88.69 -11.47 7.78
N ALA A 673 88.66 -12.75 8.18
CA ALA A 673 87.74 -13.37 9.13
C ALA A 673 88.23 -13.16 10.58
N VAL A 674 87.42 -13.51 11.59
CA VAL A 674 87.84 -14.31 12.77
C VAL A 674 86.68 -14.48 13.78
N ARG A 675 86.43 -15.76 14.13
CA ARG A 675 86.00 -16.41 15.41
C ARG A 675 84.82 -15.82 16.20
N GLY A 676 83.99 -16.58 16.90
CA GLY A 676 83.95 -17.97 17.37
C GLY A 676 82.76 -18.02 18.33
N ASP A 677 81.84 -18.95 18.16
CA ASP A 677 81.79 -20.29 18.78
C ASP A 677 81.10 -20.31 20.16
N ASP A 678 80.36 -21.40 20.34
CA ASP A 678 79.65 -21.95 21.50
C ASP A 678 78.43 -21.21 22.10
N ARG A 679 77.18 -21.69 21.92
CA ARG A 679 76.42 -22.82 22.56
C ARG A 679 76.04 -22.56 24.04
N PRO A 680 75.08 -23.27 24.69
CA PRO A 680 74.04 -24.23 24.23
C PRO A 680 72.64 -24.09 24.89
N GLY A 681 71.57 -24.57 24.22
CA GLY A 681 70.71 -25.69 24.71
C GLY A 681 69.34 -25.20 25.25
N MET A 682 68.16 -25.82 25.11
CA MET A 682 67.62 -27.15 24.76
C MET A 682 66.14 -26.94 24.29
N LYS A 683 65.59 -27.55 23.21
CA LYS A 683 64.81 -28.83 23.11
C LYS A 683 63.78 -29.03 24.26
N LYS A 684 62.53 -29.53 24.11
CA LYS A 684 61.85 -30.39 23.12
C LYS A 684 60.35 -30.56 23.53
N GLU A 685 59.52 -30.99 22.57
CA GLU A 685 58.31 -31.87 22.65
C GLU A 685 57.07 -31.41 23.48
N ALA A 686 55.85 -31.27 22.92
CA ALA A 686 54.93 -32.23 22.26
C ALA A 686 54.26 -33.26 23.20
N ALA A 687 52.93 -33.20 23.37
CA ALA A 687 51.98 -34.31 23.12
C ALA A 687 50.57 -34.13 23.75
N ALA A 688 49.58 -34.59 22.97
CA ALA A 688 48.37 -35.38 23.33
C ALA A 688 47.12 -34.74 23.97
N ALA A 689 45.99 -34.96 23.27
CA ALA A 689 44.61 -35.08 23.80
C ALA A 689 44.39 -36.50 24.36
N PRO A 690 43.32 -36.84 25.14
CA PRO A 690 41.97 -37.03 24.56
C PRO A 690 40.71 -36.91 25.49
N ALA A 691 39.53 -36.89 24.84
CA ALA A 691 38.21 -37.49 25.18
C ALA A 691 37.34 -37.07 26.39
N GLY A 692 36.04 -36.79 26.12
CA GLY A 692 34.91 -36.80 27.08
C GLY A 692 33.62 -36.18 26.49
N ARG A 693 32.43 -36.72 26.80
CA ARG A 693 31.22 -36.75 25.95
C ARG A 693 29.94 -36.20 26.64
N PHE A 694 29.07 -35.54 25.85
CA PHE A 694 27.58 -35.34 25.93
C PHE A 694 26.88 -34.59 27.11
N GLY A 695 25.93 -33.70 26.77
CA GLY A 695 24.76 -33.36 27.62
C GLY A 695 24.10 -31.97 27.48
N ASP A 696 23.16 -31.85 26.53
CA ASP A 696 21.89 -31.07 26.47
C ASP A 696 21.70 -29.56 26.90
N ARG A 697 21.09 -28.81 25.96
CA ARG A 697 20.08 -27.71 26.06
C ARG A 697 20.36 -26.28 26.60
N LYS A 698 20.38 -25.34 25.62
CA LYS A 698 19.42 -24.24 25.34
C LYS A 698 19.70 -22.78 25.78
N ASP A 699 19.56 -21.90 24.77
CA ASP A 699 19.27 -20.44 24.73
C ASP A 699 20.25 -19.42 25.35
N GLY A 700 20.62 -18.38 24.57
CA GLY A 700 21.18 -17.13 25.09
C GLY A 700 22.03 -16.35 24.09
N GLY A 701 21.64 -15.11 23.79
CA GLY A 701 22.28 -14.28 22.75
C GLY A 701 23.56 -13.53 23.16
N ARG A 702 24.15 -12.91 22.13
CA ARG A 702 25.07 -11.74 22.11
C ARG A 702 26.39 -11.82 22.89
N GLY A 703 27.49 -11.68 22.14
CA GLY A 703 28.78 -11.18 22.62
C GLY A 703 29.41 -10.28 21.56
N ARG A 704 29.58 -9.01 21.93
CA ARG A 704 30.20 -7.92 21.17
C ARG A 704 31.71 -7.87 21.50
N ASP A 705 32.45 -7.17 20.65
CA ASP A 705 33.68 -6.40 20.91
C ASP A 705 35.04 -6.95 20.43
N GLY A 706 35.83 -5.99 19.91
CA GLY A 706 37.24 -6.12 19.51
C GLY A 706 37.53 -5.48 18.15
N ALA A 707 37.36 -4.16 17.96
CA ALA A 707 38.38 -3.12 18.21
C ALA A 707 39.58 -3.22 17.23
N ARG A 708 39.64 -2.33 16.22
CA ARG A 708 40.30 -1.00 16.21
C ARG A 708 41.81 -1.05 15.91
N GLY A 709 42.20 -0.18 14.99
CA GLY A 709 43.55 0.37 14.84
C GLY A 709 43.96 0.41 13.37
N ASP A 710 44.47 1.50 12.79
CA ASP A 710 44.83 2.81 13.32
C ASP A 710 45.24 3.70 12.13
N ARG A 711 45.11 5.02 12.31
CA ARG A 711 45.84 6.18 11.74
C ARG A 711 46.55 6.04 10.37
N GLY A 712 46.55 7.01 9.49
CA GLY A 712 46.21 8.42 9.60
C GLY A 712 46.91 9.18 8.45
N ASP A 713 46.56 10.46 8.36
CA ASP A 713 47.30 11.60 7.81
C ASP A 713 48.10 11.46 6.49
N ARG A 714 47.78 12.33 5.52
CA ARG A 714 48.79 13.19 4.85
C ARG A 714 48.14 14.22 3.93
N GLY A 715 48.28 15.49 4.32
CA GLY A 715 48.28 16.61 3.39
C GLY A 715 49.65 16.81 2.73
N GLY A 716 49.69 17.80 1.83
CA GLY A 716 50.91 18.52 1.45
C GLY A 716 51.70 17.93 0.27
N ARG A 717 51.53 18.53 -0.91
CA ARG A 717 52.39 18.32 -2.08
C ARG A 717 53.11 19.63 -2.37
N ASP A 718 54.42 19.67 -2.16
CA ASP A 718 55.40 20.26 -3.08
C ASP A 718 56.84 19.97 -2.65
N GLY A 719 57.67 19.56 -3.60
CA GLY A 719 59.13 19.54 -3.49
C GLY A 719 59.83 18.23 -3.89
N ARG A 720 60.30 18.18 -5.15
CA ARG A 720 61.54 17.52 -5.66
C ARG A 720 61.81 16.06 -5.25
N ASP A 721 61.94 15.15 -6.21
CA ASP A 721 63.19 14.93 -6.95
C ASP A 721 63.10 13.69 -7.87
N ALA A 722 63.91 13.78 -8.93
CA ALA A 722 64.55 12.77 -9.76
C ALA A 722 64.13 11.29 -9.71
N GLY A 723 63.99 10.76 -10.93
CA GLY A 723 64.73 9.55 -11.30
C GLY A 723 63.91 8.29 -11.46
N ARG A 724 63.34 8.09 -12.66
CA ARG A 724 63.41 6.81 -13.38
C ARG A 724 62.93 7.01 -14.81
N GLY A 725 63.89 6.98 -15.73
CA GLY A 725 63.68 7.03 -17.16
C GLY A 725 62.84 5.86 -17.63
N ARG A 726 61.85 6.18 -18.46
CA ARG A 726 61.32 5.27 -19.45
C ARG A 726 61.40 6.02 -20.76
N ASP A 727 62.27 5.54 -21.65
CA ASP A 727 62.35 5.96 -23.04
C ASP A 727 60.96 5.93 -23.65
N PHE A 728 60.38 7.11 -23.80
CA PHE A 728 59.34 7.37 -24.77
C PHE A 728 59.99 8.26 -25.81
N ASN A 729 60.25 7.65 -26.96
CA ASN A 729 60.63 8.31 -28.19
C ASN A 729 59.70 9.52 -28.39
N ARG A 730 60.19 10.71 -28.08
CA ARG A 730 59.41 11.94 -28.14
C ARG A 730 59.38 12.36 -29.59
N GLU A 731 58.34 11.93 -30.30
CA GLU A 731 57.95 12.56 -31.56
C GLU A 731 57.94 14.08 -31.35
N GLU A 732 58.67 14.81 -32.21
CA GLU A 732 58.78 16.27 -32.17
C GLU A 732 57.38 16.89 -32.13
N ARG A 733 56.96 17.33 -30.94
CA ARG A 733 55.67 17.98 -30.73
C ARG A 733 55.78 19.36 -31.38
N GLY A 734 54.98 19.59 -32.42
CA GLY A 734 54.89 20.86 -33.16
C GLY A 734 54.64 22.09 -32.28
N PRO A 735 54.72 23.31 -32.86
CA PRO A 735 54.69 24.57 -32.12
C PRO A 735 53.48 24.68 -31.18
N ARG A 736 53.70 25.20 -29.97
CA ARG A 736 52.63 25.38 -28.97
C ARG A 736 51.62 26.40 -29.48
N LEU A 737 50.37 25.98 -29.61
CA LEU A 737 49.25 26.87 -29.91
C LEU A 737 49.15 27.99 -28.87
N ALA A 738 48.86 29.21 -29.32
CA ALA A 738 48.52 30.31 -28.42
C ALA A 738 47.24 30.00 -27.62
N ASP A 739 47.15 30.54 -26.40
CA ASP A 739 46.05 30.31 -25.45
C ASP A 739 44.63 30.36 -26.07
N PRO A 740 44.30 31.31 -26.97
CA PRO A 740 42.98 31.35 -27.62
C PRO A 740 42.71 30.15 -28.54
N ALA A 741 43.70 29.74 -29.34
CA ALA A 741 43.56 28.62 -30.28
C ALA A 741 43.46 27.27 -29.54
N PHE A 742 44.23 27.12 -28.46
CA PHE A 742 44.20 25.91 -27.64
C PHE A 742 42.85 25.70 -26.92
N ARG A 743 42.25 26.77 -26.39
CA ARG A 743 40.94 26.69 -25.72
C ARG A 743 39.83 26.36 -26.72
N ALA A 744 39.79 27.08 -27.85
CA ALA A 744 38.80 26.84 -28.89
C ALA A 744 38.88 25.42 -29.46
N GLN A 745 40.09 24.90 -29.69
CA GLN A 745 40.31 23.51 -30.09
C GLN A 745 39.70 22.54 -29.07
N ARG A 746 40.00 22.73 -27.77
CA ARG A 746 39.56 21.82 -26.72
C ARG A 746 38.05 21.84 -26.54
N GLU A 747 37.44 23.03 -26.50
CA GLU A 747 36.01 23.22 -26.36
C GLU A 747 35.26 22.61 -27.56
N ALA A 748 35.74 22.83 -28.78
CA ALA A 748 35.15 22.25 -29.99
C ALA A 748 35.19 20.70 -29.98
N VAL A 749 36.30 20.11 -29.53
CA VAL A 749 36.44 18.64 -29.40
C VAL A 749 35.53 18.08 -28.31
N GLU A 750 35.46 18.73 -27.14
CA GLU A 750 34.59 18.31 -26.03
C GLU A 750 33.11 18.38 -26.47
N HIS A 751 32.69 19.47 -27.11
CA HIS A 751 31.34 19.65 -27.65
C HIS A 751 31.02 18.60 -28.74
N ALA A 752 31.97 18.30 -29.62
CA ALA A 752 31.78 17.30 -30.67
C ALA A 752 31.61 15.88 -30.12
N GLN A 753 32.39 15.53 -29.10
CA GLN A 753 32.24 14.23 -28.43
C GLN A 753 30.90 14.12 -27.71
N GLU A 754 30.42 15.19 -27.07
CA GLU A 754 29.09 15.21 -26.47
C GLU A 754 27.97 15.11 -27.51
N ALA A 755 28.08 15.85 -28.63
CA ALA A 755 27.12 15.79 -29.72
C ALA A 755 27.04 14.39 -30.33
N LEU A 756 28.18 13.75 -30.61
CA LEU A 756 28.23 12.37 -31.10
C LEU A 756 27.63 11.36 -30.12
N ARG A 757 27.86 11.53 -28.80
CA ARG A 757 27.22 10.68 -27.77
C ARG A 757 25.70 10.87 -27.73
N LYS A 758 25.21 12.10 -27.89
CA LYS A 758 23.77 12.41 -27.94
C LYS A 758 23.11 11.82 -29.18
N LEU A 759 23.70 12.00 -30.36
CA LEU A 759 23.20 11.44 -31.62
C LEU A 759 23.19 9.90 -31.60
N ALA A 760 24.23 9.28 -31.04
CA ALA A 760 24.26 7.83 -30.86
C ALA A 760 23.13 7.35 -29.92
N ALA A 761 22.87 8.06 -28.81
CA ALA A 761 21.78 7.72 -27.90
C ALA A 761 20.39 7.88 -28.54
N GLN A 762 20.21 8.88 -29.42
CA GLN A 762 18.99 9.09 -30.20
C GLN A 762 18.78 7.95 -31.22
N ALA A 763 19.80 7.62 -32.01
CA ALA A 763 19.75 6.52 -32.98
C ALA A 763 19.44 5.17 -32.30
N HIS A 764 20.00 4.90 -31.11
CA HIS A 764 19.66 3.71 -30.33
C HIS A 764 18.21 3.71 -29.82
N GLY A 765 17.68 4.87 -29.45
CA GLY A 765 16.27 5.03 -29.06
C GLY A 765 15.30 4.77 -30.22
N GLU A 766 15.65 5.25 -31.42
CA GLU A 766 14.90 5.00 -32.65
C GLU A 766 14.94 3.52 -33.05
N ALA A 767 16.10 2.87 -32.98
CA ALA A 767 16.24 1.45 -33.24
C ALA A 767 15.38 0.59 -32.29
N LEU A 768 15.34 0.92 -30.99
CA LEU A 768 14.45 0.24 -30.04
C LEU A 768 12.97 0.42 -30.38
N THR A 769 12.59 1.61 -30.85
CA THR A 769 11.21 1.90 -31.24
C THR A 769 10.82 1.13 -32.50
N GLN A 770 11.72 1.05 -33.48
CA GLN A 770 11.56 0.23 -34.69
C GLN A 770 11.45 -1.26 -34.35
N LEU A 771 12.25 -1.78 -33.41
CA LEU A 771 12.16 -3.18 -32.98
C LEU A 771 10.79 -3.52 -32.36
N LEU A 772 10.24 -2.63 -31.54
CA LEU A 772 8.90 -2.83 -30.95
C LEU A 772 7.79 -2.70 -32.01
N GLY A 773 7.95 -1.77 -32.97
CA GLY A 773 7.05 -1.64 -34.12
C GLY A 773 7.04 -2.89 -34.99
N ALA A 774 8.22 -3.44 -35.32
CA ALA A 774 8.38 -4.69 -36.06
C ALA A 774 7.72 -5.87 -35.33
N TRP A 775 7.84 -5.95 -34.01
CA TRP A 775 7.17 -6.97 -33.20
C TRP A 775 5.64 -6.82 -33.21
N GLN A 776 5.13 -5.60 -33.07
CA GLN A 776 3.69 -5.31 -33.08
C GLN A 776 3.07 -5.59 -34.47
N ALA A 777 3.76 -5.20 -35.54
CA ALA A 777 3.33 -5.43 -36.92
C ALA A 777 3.58 -6.87 -37.40
N ARG A 778 4.33 -7.66 -36.64
CA ARG A 778 4.81 -9.01 -37.03
C ARG A 778 5.58 -9.02 -38.34
N ASP A 779 6.33 -7.95 -38.58
CA ASP A 779 7.13 -7.77 -39.79
C ASP A 779 8.62 -7.94 -39.46
N ALA A 780 9.19 -9.07 -39.87
CA ALA A 780 10.61 -9.35 -39.63
C ALA A 780 11.55 -8.52 -40.53
N GLU A 781 11.07 -7.94 -41.63
CA GLU A 781 11.88 -7.09 -42.51
C GLU A 781 12.15 -5.71 -41.90
N GLN A 782 11.27 -5.24 -41.00
CA GLN A 782 11.40 -3.98 -40.29
C GLN A 782 12.34 -4.02 -39.07
N LEU A 783 12.97 -5.17 -38.79
CA LEU A 783 13.92 -5.30 -37.69
C LEU A 783 15.22 -4.53 -37.95
N PRO A 784 15.64 -3.63 -37.03
CA PRO A 784 16.87 -2.85 -37.19
C PRO A 784 18.11 -3.72 -37.37
N SER A 785 19.13 -3.15 -38.01
CA SER A 785 20.42 -3.82 -38.21
C SER A 785 21.14 -4.12 -36.89
N ALA A 786 21.98 -5.16 -36.86
CA ALA A 786 22.81 -5.45 -35.68
C ALA A 786 23.69 -4.26 -35.28
N GLN A 787 24.13 -3.46 -36.27
CA GLN A 787 24.91 -2.24 -36.04
C GLN A 787 24.09 -1.11 -35.37
N GLN A 788 22.78 -1.00 -35.68
CA GLN A 788 21.87 -0.03 -35.04
C GLN A 788 21.44 -0.44 -33.63
N LEU A 789 21.32 -1.75 -33.38
CA LEU A 789 21.01 -2.30 -32.05
C LEU A 789 22.22 -2.27 -31.09
N GLY A 790 23.42 -2.03 -31.62
CA GLY A 790 24.65 -1.90 -30.84
C GLY A 790 25.47 -3.18 -30.76
N GLY A 791 26.75 -3.04 -30.37
CA GLY A 791 27.76 -4.12 -30.44
C GLY A 791 27.51 -5.35 -29.56
N LYS A 792 26.49 -5.34 -28.70
CA LYS A 792 26.08 -6.47 -27.86
C LYS A 792 25.12 -7.44 -28.52
N VAL A 793 24.45 -7.03 -29.60
CA VAL A 793 23.58 -7.91 -30.37
C VAL A 793 24.39 -8.56 -31.47
N THR A 794 24.76 -9.82 -31.27
CA THR A 794 25.48 -10.60 -32.28
C THR A 794 24.53 -11.04 -33.40
N ALA A 795 25.08 -11.33 -34.59
CA ALA A 795 24.28 -11.80 -35.72
C ALA A 795 23.39 -13.02 -35.41
N PRO A 796 23.84 -14.03 -34.63
CA PRO A 796 22.98 -15.15 -34.20
C PRO A 796 21.81 -14.73 -33.31
N VAL A 797 22.00 -13.77 -32.39
CA VAL A 797 20.92 -13.26 -31.52
C VAL A 797 19.89 -12.50 -32.34
N ARG A 798 20.33 -11.68 -33.30
CA ARG A 798 19.43 -11.00 -34.24
C ARG A 798 18.63 -12.00 -35.07
N ALA A 799 19.28 -13.06 -35.57
CA ALA A 799 18.60 -14.12 -36.33
C ALA A 799 17.54 -14.86 -35.48
N ALA A 800 17.79 -15.05 -34.18
CA ALA A 800 16.78 -15.59 -33.28
C ALA A 800 15.58 -14.64 -33.12
N TRP A 801 15.81 -13.33 -33.07
CA TRP A 801 14.73 -12.33 -32.97
C TRP A 801 13.91 -12.23 -34.26
N THR A 802 14.55 -12.29 -35.43
CA THR A 802 13.85 -12.32 -36.73
C THR A 802 12.97 -13.57 -36.84
N ASN A 803 13.48 -14.73 -36.43
CA ASN A 803 12.71 -15.97 -36.44
C ASN A 803 11.54 -15.94 -35.45
N ALA A 804 11.73 -15.34 -34.27
CA ALA A 804 10.68 -15.20 -33.26
C ALA A 804 9.54 -14.26 -33.71
N ILE A 805 9.87 -13.20 -34.46
CA ILE A 805 8.87 -12.26 -35.00
C ILE A 805 8.13 -12.87 -36.20
N ALA A 806 8.83 -13.59 -37.07
CA ALA A 806 8.25 -14.24 -38.25
C ALA A 806 7.33 -15.43 -37.92
N ALA A 807 7.51 -16.06 -36.76
CA ALA A 807 6.67 -17.16 -36.30
C ALA A 807 5.33 -16.68 -35.70
N ALA A 808 4.30 -17.52 -35.80
CA ALA A 808 3.00 -17.25 -35.16
C ALA A 808 3.13 -17.16 -33.63
N PRO A 809 2.38 -16.25 -32.96
CA PRO A 809 2.54 -15.97 -31.54
C PRO A 809 2.24 -17.20 -30.67
N LYS A 810 3.19 -17.60 -29.82
CA LYS A 810 3.07 -18.74 -28.90
C LYS A 810 3.83 -18.50 -27.60
N GLY A 811 3.28 -19.00 -26.49
CA GLY A 811 3.91 -18.96 -25.16
C GLY A 811 3.58 -17.73 -24.31
N ASP A 812 3.98 -17.77 -23.04
CA ASP A 812 3.85 -16.68 -22.06
C ASP A 812 5.19 -15.96 -21.88
N ALA A 813 5.17 -14.63 -21.86
CA ALA A 813 6.35 -13.77 -21.70
C ALA A 813 6.65 -13.38 -20.25
N ALA A 814 5.81 -13.76 -19.28
CA ALA A 814 5.91 -13.30 -17.89
C ALA A 814 7.27 -13.63 -17.25
N GLU A 815 7.75 -14.87 -17.35
CA GLU A 815 9.02 -15.30 -16.75
C GLU A 815 10.22 -14.66 -17.47
N ALA A 816 10.22 -14.66 -18.80
CA ALA A 816 11.29 -14.07 -19.61
C ALA A 816 11.46 -12.57 -19.36
N LEU A 817 10.34 -11.83 -19.21
CA LEU A 817 10.38 -10.41 -18.82
C LEU A 817 11.01 -10.21 -17.44
N LEU A 818 10.68 -11.03 -16.45
CA LEU A 818 11.26 -10.93 -15.11
C LEU A 818 12.76 -11.21 -15.12
N ARG A 819 13.21 -12.19 -15.91
CA ARG A 819 14.64 -12.46 -16.14
C ARG A 819 15.35 -11.26 -16.78
N LEU A 820 14.73 -10.62 -17.78
CA LEU A 820 15.27 -9.42 -18.42
C LEU A 820 15.36 -8.23 -17.45
N GLU A 821 14.35 -8.03 -16.60
CA GLU A 821 14.36 -6.98 -15.58
C GLU A 821 15.45 -7.21 -14.52
N MET A 822 15.71 -8.48 -14.19
CA MET A 822 16.83 -8.87 -13.33
C MET A 822 18.19 -8.65 -14.00
N ALA A 823 18.34 -8.99 -15.29
CA ALA A 823 19.59 -8.77 -16.02
C ALA A 823 19.89 -7.27 -16.21
N ALA A 824 18.85 -6.46 -16.40
CA ALA A 824 18.94 -5.02 -16.63
C ALA A 824 19.09 -4.20 -15.33
N ASP A 825 18.91 -4.80 -14.15
CA ASP A 825 18.79 -4.12 -12.85
C ASP A 825 17.74 -3.00 -12.85
N VAL A 826 16.62 -3.20 -13.55
CA VAL A 826 15.53 -2.22 -13.63
C VAL A 826 14.40 -2.54 -12.65
N HIS A 827 13.59 -1.53 -12.34
CA HIS A 827 12.45 -1.65 -11.43
C HIS A 827 11.38 -2.57 -12.02
N THR A 828 10.91 -3.53 -11.21
CA THR A 828 9.77 -4.39 -11.53
C THR A 828 8.49 -3.79 -10.92
N PRO A 829 7.37 -3.74 -11.67
CA PRO A 829 6.07 -3.31 -11.15
C PRO A 829 5.65 -4.00 -9.85
N ALA A 830 4.94 -3.30 -8.97
CA ALA A 830 4.64 -3.74 -7.60
C ALA A 830 3.85 -5.07 -7.55
N ASP A 831 2.95 -5.30 -8.51
CA ASP A 831 2.17 -6.52 -8.69
C ASP A 831 3.04 -7.73 -9.06
N GLN A 832 4.19 -7.51 -9.69
CA GLN A 832 5.11 -8.54 -10.16
C GLN A 832 6.31 -8.76 -9.22
N LEU A 833 6.45 -7.98 -8.15
CA LEU A 833 7.56 -8.11 -7.19
C LEU A 833 7.57 -9.46 -6.47
N ALA A 834 6.40 -10.01 -6.16
CA ALA A 834 6.29 -11.33 -5.53
C ALA A 834 6.77 -12.43 -6.49
N ALA A 835 6.36 -12.37 -7.77
CA ALA A 835 6.80 -13.28 -8.82
C ALA A 835 8.31 -13.18 -9.07
N ARG A 836 8.89 -11.97 -9.08
CA ARG A 836 10.34 -11.77 -9.18
C ARG A 836 11.10 -12.42 -8.03
N ARG A 837 10.64 -12.25 -6.79
CA ARG A 837 11.28 -12.86 -5.61
C ARG A 837 11.18 -14.38 -5.64
N ALA A 838 10.02 -14.92 -6.03
CA ALA A 838 9.84 -16.37 -6.19
C ALA A 838 10.79 -16.93 -7.25
N LEU A 839 10.93 -16.26 -8.40
CA LEU A 839 11.86 -16.65 -9.45
C LEU A 839 13.32 -16.58 -8.97
N GLN A 840 13.71 -15.52 -8.25
CA GLN A 840 15.05 -15.41 -7.66
C GLN A 840 15.36 -16.57 -6.70
N LEU A 841 14.39 -16.99 -5.88
CA LEU A 841 14.54 -18.15 -5.01
C LEU A 841 14.66 -19.46 -5.82
N GLN A 842 13.84 -19.63 -6.86
CA GLN A 842 13.95 -20.79 -7.75
C GLN A 842 15.33 -20.87 -8.43
N MET A 843 15.86 -19.75 -8.90
CA MET A 843 17.20 -19.68 -9.50
C MET A 843 18.31 -20.00 -8.49
N LEU A 844 18.14 -19.68 -7.20
CA LEU A 844 19.07 -20.06 -6.14
C LEU A 844 19.03 -21.57 -5.83
N THR A 845 17.89 -22.22 -6.05
CA THR A 845 17.75 -23.69 -5.84
C THR A 845 18.27 -24.52 -7.01
N ARG A 846 18.31 -23.98 -8.23
CA ARG A 846 18.81 -24.68 -9.43
C ARG A 846 20.30 -24.42 -9.62
N ARG A 847 21.11 -25.31 -9.06
CA ARG A 847 22.57 -25.27 -9.18
C ARG A 847 22.96 -25.59 -10.64
N ASN A 848 23.54 -24.62 -11.35
CA ASN A 848 24.07 -24.67 -12.74
C ASN A 848 23.19 -24.09 -13.88
N ASP A 849 22.05 -23.46 -13.60
CA ASP A 849 21.30 -22.76 -14.65
C ASP A 849 22.01 -21.46 -15.10
N PRO A 850 22.01 -21.12 -16.40
CA PRO A 850 22.67 -19.92 -16.91
C PRO A 850 22.00 -18.65 -16.37
N SER A 851 22.84 -17.69 -15.97
CA SER A 851 22.38 -16.46 -15.34
C SER A 851 21.55 -15.61 -16.31
N PRO A 852 20.60 -14.78 -15.83
CA PRO A 852 19.82 -13.89 -16.69
C PRO A 852 20.68 -12.95 -17.53
N GLN A 853 21.89 -12.60 -17.06
CA GLN A 853 22.86 -11.78 -17.79
C GLN A 853 23.50 -12.51 -18.98
N GLN A 854 23.50 -13.85 -18.98
CA GLN A 854 24.03 -14.66 -20.08
C GLN A 854 22.93 -15.03 -21.09
N THR A 855 21.68 -15.18 -20.64
CA THR A 855 20.55 -15.60 -21.50
C THR A 855 19.70 -14.47 -22.04
N TRP A 856 19.96 -13.21 -21.69
CA TRP A 856 19.07 -12.09 -22.02
C TRP A 856 18.71 -12.00 -23.52
N GLY A 857 19.64 -12.32 -24.43
CA GLY A 857 19.35 -12.32 -25.87
C GLY A 857 18.32 -13.39 -26.28
N GLN A 858 18.31 -14.54 -25.62
CA GLN A 858 17.33 -15.61 -25.80
C GLN A 858 16.01 -15.25 -25.11
N ASP A 859 16.07 -14.68 -23.90
CA ASP A 859 14.89 -14.23 -23.15
C ASP A 859 14.13 -13.15 -23.95
N VAL A 860 14.82 -12.24 -24.65
CA VAL A 860 14.19 -11.28 -25.58
C VAL A 860 13.50 -12.01 -26.73
N ALA A 861 14.12 -13.03 -27.32
CA ALA A 861 13.50 -13.83 -28.38
C ALA A 861 12.20 -14.50 -27.90
N THR A 862 12.19 -15.02 -26.67
CA THR A 862 10.99 -15.59 -26.03
C THR A 862 9.88 -14.56 -25.85
N VAL A 863 10.21 -13.33 -25.45
CA VAL A 863 9.21 -12.25 -25.36
C VAL A 863 8.69 -11.87 -26.75
N LEU A 864 9.57 -11.76 -27.76
CA LEU A 864 9.17 -11.45 -29.14
C LEU A 864 8.32 -12.56 -29.79
N ALA A 865 8.48 -13.82 -29.36
CA ALA A 865 7.63 -14.93 -29.79
C ALA A 865 6.20 -14.86 -29.20
N SER A 866 6.00 -14.17 -28.07
CA SER A 866 4.69 -13.98 -27.45
C SER A 866 3.88 -12.85 -28.12
N GLY A 867 2.56 -12.81 -27.92
CA GLY A 867 1.71 -11.73 -28.44
C GLY A 867 2.09 -10.33 -27.93
N SER A 868 2.07 -9.32 -28.80
CA SER A 868 2.42 -7.95 -28.42
C SER A 868 1.32 -7.30 -27.59
N ASN A 869 1.66 -6.85 -26.39
CA ASN A 869 0.81 -6.02 -25.52
C ASN A 869 1.59 -4.76 -25.14
N GLU A 870 0.91 -3.60 -25.11
CA GLU A 870 1.51 -2.32 -24.75
C GLU A 870 2.22 -2.34 -23.39
N ALA A 871 1.67 -3.02 -22.38
CA ALA A 871 2.29 -3.14 -21.06
C ALA A 871 3.60 -3.97 -21.10
N VAL A 872 3.61 -5.05 -21.89
CA VAL A 872 4.78 -5.92 -22.09
C VAL A 872 5.85 -5.18 -22.91
N ALA A 873 5.44 -4.45 -23.94
CA ALA A 873 6.33 -3.64 -24.78
C ALA A 873 7.06 -2.55 -23.99
N ARG A 874 6.35 -1.81 -23.11
CA ARG A 874 6.97 -0.79 -22.24
C ARG A 874 8.00 -1.38 -21.27
N ARG A 875 7.70 -2.55 -20.70
CA ARG A 875 8.62 -3.26 -19.80
C ARG A 875 9.85 -3.78 -20.54
N LEU A 876 9.65 -4.40 -21.70
CA LEU A 876 10.73 -4.85 -22.58
C LEU A 876 11.62 -3.68 -23.02
N GLN A 877 11.03 -2.55 -23.43
CA GLN A 877 11.75 -1.33 -23.81
C GLN A 877 12.65 -0.81 -22.67
N THR A 878 12.13 -0.82 -21.44
CA THR A 878 12.86 -0.34 -20.27
C THR A 878 14.05 -1.23 -19.95
N ALA A 879 13.89 -2.56 -20.04
CA ALA A 879 14.97 -3.51 -19.84
C ALA A 879 16.03 -3.43 -20.96
N LEU A 880 15.60 -3.43 -22.23
CA LEU A 880 16.49 -3.35 -23.39
C LEU A 880 17.30 -2.06 -23.43
N LYS A 881 16.72 -0.92 -23.02
CA LYS A 881 17.42 0.36 -22.94
C LYS A 881 18.65 0.31 -22.03
N GLN A 882 18.63 -0.51 -20.97
CA GLN A 882 19.78 -0.69 -20.09
C GLN A 882 20.73 -1.79 -20.60
N LEU A 883 20.18 -2.89 -21.11
CA LEU A 883 20.97 -4.04 -21.59
C LEU A 883 21.81 -3.70 -22.82
N LEU A 884 21.30 -2.83 -23.71
CA LEU A 884 22.02 -2.36 -24.90
C LEU A 884 22.97 -1.19 -24.60
N ARG A 885 22.82 -0.53 -23.44
CA ARG A 885 23.66 0.59 -23.01
C ARG A 885 24.88 0.15 -22.21
N LYS A 886 24.69 -0.80 -21.29
CA LYS A 886 25.80 -1.52 -20.64
C LYS A 886 26.62 -2.19 -21.71
#